data_AF-C1EIF6-F1
#
_entry.id   AF-C1EIF6-F1
#
_cell.length_a   1.000
_cell.length_b   1.000
_cell.length_c   1.000
_cell.angle_alpha   90.00
_cell.angle_beta   90.00
_cell.angle_gamma   90.00
#
_symmetry.space_group_name_H-M   'P 1'
#
loop_
_entity.id
_entity.type
_entity.pdbx_description
1 polymer ?
#
loop_
_entity_poly.entity_id
_entity_poly.type
_entity_poly.pdbx_seq_one_letter_code
_entity_poly.pdbx_strand_id
1 'polypeptide(L)'
;MSPPAVPAEGPVPAAVDGADGWTACFRDCCRSDRVNLAVPKHEFAAKLLPIHDGPASAVFLGRFGDKAVAVKKPKLPTKAEIDRYHVELRLMLSLNHPNILTLCGARASPPEYYLLFPYQENGSVSRLVHEQRWAPTWGAALILLQEIAAALAYVHDRGIVHRDIKPANVLIGADWVARLADFGLAEDETALRESLQASIYQTEDAEGKAVAGRYVGTCRQGTAAAPSGGFQKQHMVGTLAYMAPEVLMRRVPGFPADVYAFAIVTAEVCTGTAPYADRARNVALAHTVLDLSYNEADLAKAIASEGLRPSLPGEAGAAYFGARESEDGDDPLAWAPSAEKLRAAVERGWSADPNARPTFIDVQRDLDAIAESYRASGGRLARVWRPPIGGVGQPRAFDDLASVHSWPRAAPERAGTYPARFPPMTNRARVCNAGVFSTCGARGADKMEDRHVVCNAVEGIEGAHLIGVFDGHRGAECADFASRNIAAALTSTWHAHGDPGEALREAFTSVDAAFVDAFERSRSSDRSGVGARFPGCTACVALVLGDVAYVANAGDCRAVMCVDYDSDAHVALTRDHAADTNEDERLRIENAGGSLRLVPNGRGGDTWRVGAAGLAVTRAMGDADCKRDGVTAMPEVTKVDLTPAHEYLVVACDGLWDVVSDEECVKMIKDTVKEPNMCAKRLGSEALTRMSGDNITVIVAFLKDLATSEKVTWERAFTTNAI
;
A
#
# COMPACT_ATOMS: atom_id res chain seq x y z
N MET A 1 -12.12 -40.57 -17.78
CA MET A 1 -11.25 -41.16 -16.73
C MET A 1 -11.54 -40.39 -15.46
N SER A 2 -11.88 -41.08 -14.36
CA SER A 2 -12.17 -40.44 -13.07
C SER A 2 -11.00 -39.55 -12.63
N PRO A 3 -11.25 -38.38 -12.01
CA PRO A 3 -10.17 -37.51 -11.57
C PRO A 3 -9.33 -38.22 -10.49
N PRO A 4 -8.01 -37.96 -10.43
CA PRO A 4 -7.16 -38.55 -9.40
C PRO A 4 -7.60 -38.04 -8.03
N ALA A 5 -7.75 -38.96 -7.07
CA ALA A 5 -8.04 -38.63 -5.69
C ALA A 5 -6.91 -37.74 -5.13
N VAL A 6 -7.29 -36.58 -4.61
CA VAL A 6 -6.41 -35.69 -3.85
C VAL A 6 -5.94 -36.47 -2.61
N PRO A 7 -4.63 -36.53 -2.29
CA PRO A 7 -4.19 -37.17 -1.07
C PRO A 7 -4.80 -36.42 0.11
N ALA A 8 -5.47 -37.15 1.00
CA ALA A 8 -5.99 -36.61 2.25
C ALA A 8 -4.85 -35.90 2.99
N GLU A 9 -5.03 -34.61 3.27
CA GLU A 9 -4.15 -33.85 4.15
C GLU A 9 -3.98 -34.63 5.46
N GLY A 10 -2.73 -34.80 5.88
CA GLY A 10 -2.42 -35.46 7.16
C GLY A 10 -3.13 -34.77 8.32
N PRO A 11 -3.38 -35.48 9.44
CA PRO A 11 -4.11 -34.94 10.56
C PRO A 11 -3.47 -33.64 11.05
N VAL A 12 -4.29 -32.59 11.15
CA VAL A 12 -3.99 -31.36 11.90
C VAL A 12 -3.44 -31.79 13.27
N PRO A 13 -2.33 -31.19 13.77
CA PRO A 13 -1.80 -31.53 15.08
C PRO A 13 -2.93 -31.46 16.10
N ALA A 14 -3.12 -32.57 16.82
CA ALA A 14 -4.18 -32.74 17.80
C ALA A 14 -4.19 -31.55 18.76
N ALA A 15 -5.40 -31.06 19.05
CA ALA A 15 -5.64 -30.08 20.10
C ALA A 15 -4.88 -30.51 21.36
N VAL A 16 -4.12 -29.57 21.92
CA VAL A 16 -3.45 -29.77 23.21
C VAL A 16 -4.56 -30.02 24.23
N ASP A 17 -4.65 -31.25 24.73
CA ASP A 17 -5.65 -31.68 25.71
C ASP A 17 -5.60 -30.75 26.95
N GLY A 18 -6.67 -29.98 27.17
CA GLY A 18 -6.84 -29.09 28.32
C GLY A 18 -7.50 -27.71 28.08
N ALA A 19 -8.23 -27.51 26.97
CA ALA A 19 -8.56 -26.18 26.44
C ALA A 19 -10.07 -25.85 26.35
N ASP A 20 -10.82 -25.85 27.45
CA ASP A 20 -12.25 -25.43 27.46
C ASP A 20 -12.45 -23.90 27.27
N GLY A 21 -11.41 -23.12 26.98
CA GLY A 21 -11.45 -21.65 26.95
C GLY A 21 -10.93 -20.95 25.68
N TRP A 22 -10.40 -21.67 24.68
CA TRP A 22 -9.66 -21.06 23.55
C TRP A 22 -10.41 -21.06 22.20
N THR A 23 -11.60 -21.66 22.16
CA THR A 23 -12.43 -21.79 20.96
C THR A 23 -13.43 -20.65 20.80
N ALA A 24 -13.56 -19.76 21.79
CA ALA A 24 -14.48 -18.62 21.78
C ALA A 24 -13.73 -17.28 21.79
N CYS A 25 -14.33 -16.25 21.20
CA CYS A 25 -13.81 -14.89 21.32
C CYS A 25 -14.14 -14.28 22.70
N PHE A 26 -13.50 -13.17 23.06
CA PHE A 26 -13.70 -12.50 24.36
C PHE A 26 -15.15 -12.10 24.64
N ARG A 27 -15.93 -11.77 23.59
CA ARG A 27 -17.35 -11.39 23.71
C ARG A 27 -18.31 -12.59 23.69
N ASP A 28 -17.78 -13.80 23.57
CA ASP A 28 -18.54 -15.03 23.39
C ASP A 28 -19.54 -15.03 22.21
N CYS A 29 -19.32 -14.14 21.24
CA CYS A 29 -20.15 -14.01 20.04
C CYS A 29 -19.58 -14.73 18.81
N CYS A 30 -18.36 -15.25 18.89
CA CYS A 30 -17.70 -16.05 17.85
C CYS A 30 -17.16 -17.33 18.49
N ARG A 31 -17.41 -18.49 17.87
CA ARG A 31 -16.91 -19.80 18.31
C ARG A 31 -16.33 -20.57 17.12
N SER A 32 -15.29 -21.35 17.35
CA SER A 32 -14.67 -22.19 16.33
C SER A 32 -14.06 -23.45 16.94
N ASP A 33 -14.35 -24.60 16.33
CA ASP A 33 -13.72 -25.87 16.67
C ASP A 33 -12.42 -26.13 15.88
N ARG A 34 -12.07 -25.22 14.96
CA ARG A 34 -10.95 -25.36 14.02
C ARG A 34 -9.85 -24.31 14.20
N VAL A 35 -10.21 -23.12 14.70
CA VAL A 35 -9.32 -21.97 14.80
C VAL A 35 -9.30 -21.49 16.25
N ASN A 36 -8.11 -21.42 16.85
CA ASN A 36 -7.94 -20.81 18.17
C ASN A 36 -8.21 -19.31 18.07
N LEU A 37 -9.19 -18.80 18.84
CA LEU A 37 -9.62 -17.39 18.81
C LEU A 37 -9.00 -16.53 19.91
N ALA A 38 -8.23 -17.15 20.80
CA ALA A 38 -7.63 -16.50 21.96
C ALA A 38 -6.10 -16.58 21.95
N VAL A 39 -5.46 -16.74 20.78
CA VAL A 39 -4.00 -16.95 20.67
C VAL A 39 -3.22 -15.89 21.49
N PRO A 40 -2.33 -16.30 22.41
CA PRO A 40 -1.48 -15.39 23.15
C PRO A 40 -0.56 -14.58 22.24
N LYS A 41 -0.47 -13.26 22.45
CA LYS A 41 0.35 -12.35 21.61
C LYS A 41 1.81 -12.83 21.48
N HIS A 42 2.40 -13.37 22.54
CA HIS A 42 3.79 -13.83 22.53
C HIS A 42 4.04 -15.03 21.58
N GLU A 43 3.00 -15.79 21.22
CA GLU A 43 3.12 -16.94 20.31
C GLU A 43 3.28 -16.52 18.84
N PHE A 44 2.91 -15.29 18.48
CA PHE A 44 2.98 -14.82 17.08
C PHE A 44 3.61 -13.46 16.87
N ALA A 45 3.70 -12.63 17.90
CA ALA A 45 4.17 -11.25 17.81
C ALA A 45 5.55 -11.03 18.43
N ALA A 46 6.35 -12.09 18.62
CA ALA A 46 7.73 -11.97 19.13
C ALA A 46 8.62 -11.14 18.18
N LYS A 47 8.41 -11.29 16.87
CA LYS A 47 9.00 -10.48 15.79
C LYS A 47 7.95 -10.30 14.69
N LEU A 48 7.44 -9.08 14.54
CA LEU A 48 6.53 -8.72 13.46
C LEU A 48 7.27 -7.80 12.49
N LEU A 49 7.34 -8.18 11.22
CA LEU A 49 7.90 -7.35 10.15
C LEU A 49 6.74 -6.72 9.37
N PRO A 50 6.66 -5.39 9.22
CA PRO A 50 5.56 -4.76 8.48
C PRO A 50 5.58 -5.21 7.01
N ILE A 51 4.41 -5.61 6.50
CA ILE A 51 4.17 -5.92 5.07
C ILE A 51 3.42 -4.76 4.41
N HIS A 52 2.37 -4.27 5.06
CA HIS A 52 1.47 -3.26 4.51
C HIS A 52 0.80 -2.48 5.64
N ASP A 53 0.73 -1.15 5.54
CA ASP A 53 -0.08 -0.33 6.45
C ASP A 53 -1.20 0.38 5.66
N GLY A 54 -2.44 -0.08 5.86
CA GLY A 54 -3.62 0.44 5.18
C GLY A 54 -4.51 1.27 6.10
N PRO A 55 -5.52 1.96 5.55
CA PRO A 55 -6.45 2.77 6.34
C PRO A 55 -7.28 1.95 7.34
N ALA A 56 -7.60 0.68 7.02
CA ALA A 56 -8.40 -0.19 7.89
C ALA A 56 -7.56 -1.15 8.77
N SER A 57 -6.34 -1.49 8.37
CA SER A 57 -5.49 -2.44 9.09
C SER A 57 -4.03 -2.34 8.70
N ALA A 58 -3.14 -2.65 9.63
CA ALA A 58 -1.74 -2.97 9.35
C ALA A 58 -1.56 -4.49 9.24
N VAL A 59 -0.72 -4.96 8.33
CA VAL A 59 -0.41 -6.37 8.10
C VAL A 59 1.08 -6.59 8.29
N PHE A 60 1.44 -7.62 9.02
CA PHE A 60 2.82 -7.97 9.36
C PHE A 60 3.13 -9.42 8.98
N LEU A 61 4.38 -9.72 8.67
CA LEU A 61 4.93 -11.07 8.66
C LEU A 61 5.32 -11.43 10.10
N GLY A 62 4.79 -12.54 10.60
CA GLY A 62 5.10 -13.08 11.91
C GLY A 62 5.34 -14.59 11.85
N ARG A 63 5.48 -15.21 13.03
CA ARG A 63 5.76 -16.63 13.18
C ARG A 63 4.83 -17.23 14.23
N PHE A 64 4.02 -18.22 13.86
CA PHE A 64 3.11 -18.89 14.80
C PHE A 64 3.49 -20.38 14.85
N GLY A 65 4.12 -20.79 15.95
CA GLY A 65 4.92 -22.02 15.97
C GLY A 65 6.05 -21.95 14.94
N ASP A 66 6.25 -23.03 14.18
CA ASP A 66 7.28 -23.08 13.13
C ASP A 66 6.85 -22.44 11.79
N LYS A 67 5.58 -22.03 11.68
CA LYS A 67 4.99 -21.55 10.42
C LYS A 67 5.05 -20.02 10.29
N ALA A 68 5.38 -19.55 9.09
CA ALA A 68 5.25 -18.15 8.73
C ALA A 68 3.76 -17.77 8.61
N VAL A 69 3.38 -16.65 9.20
CA VAL A 69 1.99 -16.15 9.18
C VAL A 69 1.93 -14.69 8.79
N ALA A 70 0.90 -14.30 8.05
CA ALA A 70 0.49 -12.92 7.91
C ALA A 70 -0.43 -12.55 9.09
N VAL A 71 -0.03 -11.52 9.84
CA VAL A 71 -0.72 -11.03 11.03
C VAL A 71 -1.40 -9.71 10.68
N LYS A 72 -2.72 -9.72 10.52
CA LYS A 72 -3.54 -8.52 10.26
C LYS A 72 -3.98 -7.92 11.59
N LYS A 73 -3.54 -6.69 11.87
CA LYS A 73 -3.92 -5.85 13.01
C LYS A 73 -4.91 -4.78 12.53
N PRO A 74 -6.23 -4.98 12.72
CA PRO A 74 -7.23 -3.99 12.37
C PRO A 74 -7.10 -2.71 13.22
N LYS A 75 -7.39 -1.55 12.62
CA LYS A 75 -7.48 -0.25 13.29
C LYS A 75 -8.91 -0.09 13.81
N LEU A 76 -9.11 -0.20 15.12
CA LEU A 76 -10.44 -0.28 15.76
C LEU A 76 -10.68 0.86 16.78
N PRO A 77 -10.65 2.16 16.38
CA PRO A 77 -10.87 3.28 17.31
C PRO A 77 -12.29 3.37 17.88
N THR A 78 -13.30 2.78 17.22
CA THR A 78 -14.71 2.90 17.60
C THR A 78 -15.36 1.55 17.90
N LYS A 79 -16.46 1.57 18.67
CA LYS A 79 -17.28 0.38 18.92
C LYS A 79 -17.78 -0.26 17.62
N ALA A 80 -18.20 0.55 16.65
CA ALA A 80 -18.70 0.06 15.37
C ALA A 80 -17.64 -0.72 14.57
N GLU A 81 -16.37 -0.32 14.65
CA GLU A 81 -15.27 -1.09 14.04
C GLU A 81 -15.01 -2.40 14.76
N ILE A 82 -15.09 -2.43 16.09
CA ILE A 82 -14.98 -3.68 16.85
C ILE A 82 -16.14 -4.63 16.48
N ASP A 83 -17.35 -4.10 16.33
CA ASP A 83 -18.51 -4.90 15.90
C ASP A 83 -18.29 -5.46 14.48
N ARG A 84 -17.76 -4.65 13.55
CA ARG A 84 -17.37 -5.10 12.20
C ARG A 84 -16.28 -6.17 12.21
N TYR A 85 -15.27 -6.03 13.08
CA TYR A 85 -14.25 -7.07 13.25
C TYR A 85 -14.87 -8.43 13.64
N HIS A 86 -15.84 -8.44 14.55
CA HIS A 86 -16.52 -9.68 14.95
C HIS A 86 -17.47 -10.22 13.86
N VAL A 87 -17.97 -9.37 12.96
CA VAL A 87 -18.67 -9.82 11.74
C VAL A 87 -17.69 -10.48 10.78
N GLU A 88 -16.57 -9.82 10.44
CA GLU A 88 -15.51 -10.37 9.58
C GLU A 88 -14.98 -11.69 10.13
N LEU A 89 -14.70 -11.76 11.44
CA LEU A 89 -14.22 -12.97 12.09
C LEU A 89 -15.22 -14.13 11.94
N ARG A 90 -16.53 -13.91 12.20
CA ARG A 90 -17.54 -14.96 12.05
C ARG A 90 -17.66 -15.45 10.61
N LEU A 91 -17.65 -14.51 9.67
CA LEU A 91 -17.67 -14.81 8.25
C LEU A 91 -16.48 -15.69 7.89
N MET A 92 -15.25 -15.28 8.23
CA MET A 92 -14.04 -16.03 7.96
C MET A 92 -14.04 -17.44 8.57
N LEU A 93 -14.60 -17.61 9.77
CA LEU A 93 -14.71 -18.92 10.43
C LEU A 93 -15.72 -19.86 9.74
N SER A 94 -16.68 -19.31 8.99
CA SER A 94 -17.67 -20.09 8.23
C SER A 94 -17.19 -20.53 6.84
N LEU A 95 -16.10 -19.95 6.34
CA LEU A 95 -15.58 -20.21 5.00
C LEU A 95 -14.48 -21.28 5.05
N ASN A 96 -14.56 -22.25 4.14
CA ASN A 96 -13.57 -23.32 4.02
C ASN A 96 -13.54 -23.80 2.55
N HIS A 97 -12.63 -23.22 1.77
CA HIS A 97 -12.46 -23.51 0.36
C HIS A 97 -10.98 -23.41 -0.01
N PRO A 98 -10.42 -24.28 -0.89
CA PRO A 98 -9.00 -24.25 -1.24
C PRO A 98 -8.54 -22.90 -1.84
N ASN A 99 -9.44 -22.19 -2.51
CA ASN A 99 -9.18 -20.88 -3.11
C ASN A 99 -9.64 -19.69 -2.26
N ILE A 100 -9.87 -19.89 -0.95
CA ILE A 100 -10.13 -18.80 0.01
C ILE A 100 -9.04 -18.85 1.08
N LEU A 101 -8.45 -17.69 1.40
CA LEU A 101 -7.44 -17.61 2.45
C LEU A 101 -8.11 -17.70 3.83
N THR A 102 -7.98 -18.85 4.48
CA THR A 102 -8.61 -19.11 5.78
C THR A 102 -7.70 -18.75 6.96
N LEU A 103 -8.31 -18.51 8.12
CA LEU A 103 -7.58 -18.19 9.36
C LEU A 103 -6.86 -19.43 9.90
N CYS A 104 -5.63 -19.26 10.35
CA CYS A 104 -4.93 -20.26 11.17
C CYS A 104 -4.99 -19.95 12.67
N GLY A 105 -5.36 -18.72 13.04
CA GLY A 105 -5.55 -18.29 14.42
C GLY A 105 -6.13 -16.88 14.48
N ALA A 106 -6.60 -16.49 15.66
CA ALA A 106 -6.98 -15.12 15.96
C ALA A 106 -6.69 -14.78 17.42
N ARG A 107 -6.51 -13.50 17.69
CA ARG A 107 -6.59 -12.93 19.03
C ARG A 107 -7.78 -11.98 19.06
N ALA A 108 -8.93 -12.50 19.47
CA ALA A 108 -10.19 -11.75 19.49
C ALA A 108 -10.49 -11.19 20.90
N SER A 109 -9.53 -10.44 21.47
CA SER A 109 -9.60 -9.91 22.84
C SER A 109 -8.94 -8.53 22.98
N PRO A 110 -9.50 -7.60 23.77
CA PRO A 110 -8.83 -6.33 24.10
C PRO A 110 -7.45 -6.52 24.78
N PRO A 111 -6.57 -5.51 24.74
CA PRO A 111 -6.69 -4.24 24.02
C PRO A 111 -6.31 -4.33 22.53
N GLU A 112 -5.74 -5.45 22.08
CA GLU A 112 -5.23 -5.61 20.72
C GLU A 112 -5.83 -6.84 20.04
N TYR A 113 -6.51 -6.62 18.92
CA TYR A 113 -7.13 -7.64 18.10
C TYR A 113 -6.22 -8.03 16.95
N TYR A 114 -6.18 -9.32 16.60
CA TYR A 114 -5.39 -9.83 15.48
C TYR A 114 -6.11 -10.96 14.75
N LEU A 115 -5.86 -11.05 13.45
CA LEU A 115 -6.19 -12.20 12.60
C LEU A 115 -4.89 -12.76 12.04
N LEU A 116 -4.71 -14.08 12.13
CA LEU A 116 -3.54 -14.77 11.63
C LEU A 116 -3.93 -15.62 10.43
N PHE A 117 -3.20 -15.45 9.34
CA PHE A 117 -3.36 -16.18 8.10
C PHE A 117 -2.06 -16.89 7.73
N PRO A 118 -2.10 -18.03 7.03
CA PRO A 118 -0.93 -18.57 6.38
C PRO A 118 -0.29 -17.52 5.46
N TYR A 119 1.02 -17.29 5.61
CA TYR A 119 1.73 -16.37 4.73
C TYR A 119 1.67 -16.87 3.26
N GLN A 120 1.54 -15.95 2.31
CA GLN A 120 1.47 -16.25 0.88
C GLN A 120 2.74 -15.73 0.21
N GLU A 121 3.67 -16.63 -0.12
CA GLU A 121 5.07 -16.32 -0.46
C GLU A 121 5.22 -15.49 -1.74
N ASN A 122 4.31 -15.68 -2.69
CA ASN A 122 4.35 -14.99 -3.98
C ASN A 122 3.56 -13.67 -3.97
N GLY A 123 2.96 -13.29 -2.83
CA GLY A 123 2.25 -12.02 -2.67
C GLY A 123 0.93 -11.96 -3.44
N SER A 124 0.49 -10.75 -3.80
CA SER A 124 -0.77 -10.51 -4.51
C SER A 124 -0.63 -10.58 -6.03
N VAL A 125 -1.71 -10.94 -6.73
CA VAL A 125 -1.75 -10.92 -8.20
C VAL A 125 -1.47 -9.51 -8.73
N SER A 126 -1.94 -8.46 -8.05
CA SER A 126 -1.65 -7.07 -8.44
C SER A 126 -0.15 -6.78 -8.45
N ARG A 127 0.57 -7.17 -7.40
CA ARG A 127 2.03 -7.03 -7.32
C ARG A 127 2.73 -7.86 -8.39
N LEU A 128 2.26 -9.07 -8.65
CA LEU A 128 2.83 -9.91 -9.71
C LEU A 128 2.68 -9.21 -11.07
N VAL A 129 1.45 -8.89 -11.48
CA VAL A 129 1.15 -8.31 -12.81
C VAL A 129 1.87 -6.98 -13.01
N HIS A 130 1.78 -6.04 -12.05
CA HIS A 130 2.20 -4.65 -12.27
C HIS A 130 3.60 -4.31 -11.77
N GLU A 131 4.01 -4.83 -10.61
CA GLU A 131 5.33 -4.50 -10.04
C GLU A 131 6.43 -5.42 -10.57
N GLN A 132 6.16 -6.73 -10.61
CA GLN A 132 7.15 -7.72 -11.03
C GLN A 132 7.15 -7.97 -12.54
N ARG A 133 6.29 -7.26 -13.28
CA ARG A 133 6.09 -7.45 -14.73
C ARG A 133 5.86 -8.93 -15.06
N TRP A 134 5.11 -9.61 -14.20
CA TRP A 134 4.79 -11.02 -14.33
C TRP A 134 4.12 -11.28 -15.68
N ALA A 135 4.55 -12.36 -16.32
CA ALA A 135 4.06 -12.79 -17.61
C ALA A 135 3.60 -14.24 -17.51
N PRO A 136 2.39 -14.50 -16.96
CA PRO A 136 1.84 -15.84 -16.91
C PRO A 136 1.67 -16.38 -18.34
N THR A 137 1.77 -17.69 -18.53
CA THR A 137 1.28 -18.29 -19.77
C THR A 137 -0.24 -18.16 -19.83
N TRP A 138 -0.83 -18.26 -21.03
CA TRP A 138 -2.28 -18.20 -21.18
C TRP A 138 -2.98 -19.29 -20.35
N GLY A 139 -2.42 -20.51 -20.35
CA GLY A 139 -2.92 -21.61 -19.53
C GLY A 139 -2.88 -21.33 -18.02
N ALA A 140 -1.84 -20.64 -17.54
CA ALA A 140 -1.74 -20.26 -16.12
C ALA A 140 -2.76 -19.16 -15.76
N ALA A 141 -2.97 -18.18 -16.65
CA ALA A 141 -4.01 -17.17 -16.49
C ALA A 141 -5.42 -17.79 -16.42
N LEU A 142 -5.73 -18.77 -17.28
CA LEU A 142 -7.01 -19.49 -17.23
C LEU A 142 -7.20 -20.23 -15.90
N ILE A 143 -6.15 -20.90 -15.39
CA ILE A 143 -6.19 -21.57 -14.07
C ILE A 143 -6.46 -20.55 -12.95
N LEU A 144 -5.80 -19.38 -12.99
CA LEU A 144 -6.05 -18.31 -12.02
C LEU A 144 -7.53 -17.93 -11.96
N LEU A 145 -8.11 -17.69 -13.13
CA LEU A 145 -9.48 -17.23 -13.28
C LEU A 145 -10.47 -18.29 -12.83
N GLN A 146 -10.21 -19.56 -13.13
CA GLN A 146 -11.01 -20.69 -12.64
C GLN A 146 -10.99 -20.78 -11.11
N GLU A 147 -9.81 -20.61 -10.50
CA GLU A 147 -9.64 -20.65 -9.04
C GLU A 147 -10.36 -19.50 -8.33
N ILE A 148 -10.26 -18.27 -8.86
CA ILE A 148 -10.99 -17.11 -8.34
C ILE A 148 -12.50 -17.31 -8.51
N ALA A 149 -12.95 -17.75 -9.69
CA ALA A 149 -14.37 -18.01 -9.95
C ALA A 149 -14.94 -19.11 -9.04
N ALA A 150 -14.15 -20.14 -8.71
CA ALA A 150 -14.53 -21.18 -7.76
C ALA A 150 -14.68 -20.66 -6.33
N ALA A 151 -13.76 -19.81 -5.87
CA ALA A 151 -13.92 -19.14 -4.58
C ALA A 151 -15.21 -18.31 -4.52
N LEU A 152 -15.49 -17.55 -5.58
CA LEU A 152 -16.66 -16.67 -5.63
C LEU A 152 -17.98 -17.42 -5.77
N ALA A 153 -18.02 -18.51 -6.54
CA ALA A 153 -19.16 -19.43 -6.58
C ALA A 153 -19.48 -19.98 -5.18
N TYR A 154 -18.45 -20.42 -4.43
CA TYR A 154 -18.60 -20.93 -3.07
C TYR A 154 -19.13 -19.89 -2.09
N VAL A 155 -18.67 -18.63 -2.22
CA VAL A 155 -19.10 -17.50 -1.37
C VAL A 155 -20.56 -17.12 -1.68
N HIS A 156 -20.94 -17.05 -2.96
CA HIS A 156 -22.30 -16.72 -3.38
C HIS A 156 -23.32 -17.80 -3.02
N ASP A 157 -22.95 -19.08 -3.10
CA ASP A 157 -23.76 -20.22 -2.64
C ASP A 157 -24.14 -20.11 -1.15
N ARG A 158 -23.33 -19.40 -0.36
CA ARG A 158 -23.60 -19.10 1.07
C ARG A 158 -24.34 -17.80 1.32
N GLY A 159 -24.82 -17.14 0.27
CA GLY A 159 -25.55 -15.89 0.40
C GLY A 159 -24.67 -14.66 0.60
N ILE A 160 -23.35 -14.75 0.41
CA ILE A 160 -22.42 -13.66 0.73
C ILE A 160 -22.00 -12.92 -0.54
N VAL A 161 -21.94 -11.59 -0.48
CA VAL A 161 -21.37 -10.72 -1.51
C VAL A 161 -20.01 -10.21 -1.02
N HIS A 162 -18.95 -10.35 -1.81
CA HIS A 162 -17.58 -9.99 -1.42
C HIS A 162 -17.33 -8.48 -1.43
N ARG A 163 -17.82 -7.76 -2.46
CA ARG A 163 -17.81 -6.28 -2.61
C ARG A 163 -16.45 -5.60 -2.83
N ASP A 164 -15.32 -6.30 -2.67
CA ASP A 164 -13.99 -5.73 -2.99
C ASP A 164 -13.10 -6.72 -3.77
N ILE A 165 -13.61 -7.26 -4.88
CA ILE A 165 -12.84 -8.15 -5.75
C ILE A 165 -11.88 -7.32 -6.61
N LYS A 166 -10.58 -7.59 -6.46
CA LYS A 166 -9.48 -6.96 -7.21
C LYS A 166 -8.21 -7.81 -7.09
N PRO A 167 -7.21 -7.66 -7.96
CA PRO A 167 -6.03 -8.52 -7.92
C PRO A 167 -5.16 -8.32 -6.65
N ALA A 168 -5.30 -7.19 -5.95
CA ALA A 168 -4.62 -6.97 -4.67
C ALA A 168 -5.16 -7.88 -3.55
N ASN A 169 -6.42 -8.34 -3.69
CA ASN A 169 -7.09 -9.23 -2.75
C ASN A 169 -7.02 -10.71 -3.18
N VAL A 170 -6.27 -11.04 -4.23
CA VAL A 170 -5.98 -12.42 -4.63
C VAL A 170 -4.52 -12.69 -4.35
N LEU A 171 -4.25 -13.60 -3.41
CA LEU A 171 -2.89 -13.93 -2.96
C LEU A 171 -2.46 -15.30 -3.50
N ILE A 172 -1.16 -15.44 -3.78
CA ILE A 172 -0.55 -16.64 -4.35
C ILE A 172 0.42 -17.25 -3.33
N GLY A 173 0.16 -18.49 -2.93
CA GLY A 173 1.07 -19.26 -2.06
C GLY A 173 2.26 -19.86 -2.81
N ALA A 174 3.20 -20.47 -2.09
CA ALA A 174 4.33 -21.19 -2.69
C ALA A 174 3.92 -22.32 -3.65
N ASP A 175 2.71 -22.87 -3.48
CA ASP A 175 2.09 -23.87 -4.34
C ASP A 175 1.49 -23.30 -5.64
N TRP A 176 1.59 -21.99 -5.81
CA TRP A 176 0.99 -21.23 -6.89
C TRP A 176 -0.53 -21.41 -7.04
N VAL A 177 -1.21 -21.65 -5.92
CA VAL A 177 -2.67 -21.67 -5.83
C VAL A 177 -3.15 -20.27 -5.45
N ALA A 178 -4.14 -19.76 -6.18
CA ALA A 178 -4.79 -18.50 -5.86
C ALA A 178 -5.77 -18.65 -4.70
N ARG A 179 -5.67 -17.72 -3.76
CA ARG A 179 -6.52 -17.62 -2.57
C ARG A 179 -7.10 -16.22 -2.48
N LEU A 180 -8.42 -16.12 -2.56
CA LEU A 180 -9.16 -14.88 -2.34
C LEU A 180 -9.06 -14.50 -0.86
N ALA A 181 -8.71 -13.25 -0.60
CA ALA A 181 -8.48 -12.67 0.71
C ALA A 181 -9.31 -11.39 0.90
N ASP A 182 -9.29 -10.89 2.14
CA ASP A 182 -9.92 -9.63 2.59
C ASP A 182 -11.45 -9.56 2.46
N PHE A 183 -12.13 -10.15 3.43
CA PHE A 183 -13.59 -10.15 3.55
C PHE A 183 -14.11 -9.00 4.43
N GLY A 184 -13.30 -7.95 4.68
CA GLY A 184 -13.67 -6.84 5.57
C GLY A 184 -14.86 -5.99 5.10
N LEU A 185 -15.22 -6.09 3.82
CA LEU A 185 -16.39 -5.44 3.21
C LEU A 185 -17.51 -6.43 2.83
N ALA A 186 -17.27 -7.72 3.02
CA ALA A 186 -18.20 -8.77 2.62
C ALA A 186 -19.43 -8.78 3.54
N GLU A 187 -20.59 -9.06 2.96
CA GLU A 187 -21.87 -8.96 3.66
C GLU A 187 -22.87 -9.98 3.12
N ASP A 188 -23.81 -10.38 3.95
CA ASP A 188 -24.93 -11.25 3.55
C ASP A 188 -25.88 -10.48 2.61
N GLU A 189 -26.23 -11.08 1.47
CA GLU A 189 -27.07 -10.45 0.45
C GLU A 189 -28.50 -10.16 0.98
N THR A 190 -29.04 -11.03 1.84
CA THR A 190 -30.35 -10.80 2.45
C THR A 190 -30.28 -9.63 3.43
N ALA A 191 -29.24 -9.54 4.25
CA ALA A 191 -29.01 -8.40 5.14
C ALA A 191 -28.83 -7.08 4.35
N LEU A 192 -28.10 -7.12 3.23
CA LEU A 192 -27.96 -5.99 2.30
C LEU A 192 -29.33 -5.56 1.75
N ARG A 193 -30.16 -6.51 1.30
CA ARG A 193 -31.51 -6.22 0.77
C ARG A 193 -32.48 -5.74 1.85
N GLU A 194 -32.41 -6.30 3.06
CA GLU A 194 -33.22 -5.89 4.19
C GLU A 194 -32.88 -4.47 4.66
N SER A 195 -31.60 -4.09 4.63
CA SER A 195 -31.18 -2.70 4.90
C SER A 195 -31.86 -1.70 3.94
N LEU A 196 -32.05 -2.09 2.68
CA LEU A 196 -32.79 -1.31 1.68
C LEU A 196 -34.29 -1.28 2.01
N GLN A 197 -34.88 -2.43 2.31
CA GLN A 197 -36.31 -2.55 2.55
C GLN A 197 -36.75 -1.83 3.83
N ALA A 198 -35.96 -1.91 4.91
CA ALA A 198 -36.15 -1.13 6.14
C ALA A 198 -36.07 0.39 5.88
N SER A 199 -35.19 0.84 4.99
CA SER A 199 -35.10 2.27 4.61
C SER A 199 -36.28 2.77 3.79
N ILE A 200 -36.92 1.90 3.00
CA ILE A 200 -38.13 2.22 2.24
C ILE A 200 -39.35 2.30 3.17
N TYR A 201 -39.45 1.42 4.18
CA TYR A 201 -40.56 1.42 5.15
C TYR A 201 -40.43 2.46 6.28
N GLN A 202 -39.25 3.03 6.51
CA GLN A 202 -39.09 4.20 7.41
C GLN A 202 -39.66 5.51 6.82
N THR A 203 -40.39 5.45 5.72
CA THR A 203 -41.12 6.59 5.13
C THR A 203 -42.53 6.79 5.68
N GLU A 204 -42.88 6.16 6.81
CA GLU A 204 -44.08 6.50 7.60
C GLU A 204 -43.69 7.37 8.80
N ASP A 205 -44.48 8.39 9.08
CA ASP A 205 -44.32 9.23 10.26
C ASP A 205 -44.71 8.48 11.55
N ALA A 206 -44.44 9.09 12.72
CA ALA A 206 -44.67 8.50 14.04
C ALA A 206 -46.15 8.14 14.34
N GLU A 207 -47.06 8.41 13.40
CA GLU A 207 -48.49 8.16 13.46
C GLU A 207 -48.94 7.02 12.52
N GLY A 208 -47.99 6.38 11.81
CA GLY A 208 -48.23 5.17 11.01
C GLY A 208 -48.97 5.42 9.69
N LYS A 209 -48.72 6.55 9.02
CA LYS A 209 -49.35 6.86 7.73
C LYS A 209 -48.33 6.82 6.59
N ALA A 210 -48.64 6.00 5.57
CA ALA A 210 -47.85 5.86 4.35
C ALA A 210 -47.70 7.19 3.59
N VAL A 211 -46.46 7.67 3.42
CA VAL A 211 -46.16 8.73 2.45
C VAL A 211 -46.13 8.10 1.06
N ALA A 212 -47.17 8.38 0.28
CA ALA A 212 -47.38 7.78 -1.04
C ALA A 212 -46.17 7.99 -1.97
N GLY A 213 -45.56 6.86 -2.35
CA GLY A 213 -44.68 6.61 -3.48
C GLY A 213 -44.12 7.81 -4.26
N ARG A 214 -42.82 8.07 -4.07
CA ARG A 214 -41.96 8.60 -5.13
C ARG A 214 -40.66 7.80 -5.16
N TYR A 215 -40.66 6.75 -5.98
CA TYR A 215 -39.42 6.16 -6.44
C TYR A 215 -38.71 7.10 -7.42
N VAL A 216 -37.39 7.03 -7.31
CA VAL A 216 -36.32 7.79 -7.96
C VAL A 216 -36.41 7.67 -9.49
N GLY A 217 -36.54 8.81 -10.18
CA GLY A 217 -36.41 8.85 -11.64
C GLY A 217 -37.23 9.96 -12.30
N THR A 218 -36.70 11.17 -12.30
CA THR A 218 -36.64 12.10 -13.46
C THR A 218 -36.20 13.47 -12.96
N CYS A 219 -35.03 13.91 -13.42
CA CYS A 219 -34.65 15.32 -13.33
C CYS A 219 -35.62 16.13 -14.20
N ARG A 220 -36.43 16.98 -13.56
CA ARG A 220 -36.87 18.24 -14.17
C ARG A 220 -36.49 19.39 -13.25
N GLN A 221 -36.04 20.43 -13.93
CA GLN A 221 -35.40 21.67 -13.47
C GLN A 221 -35.90 22.23 -12.14
N GLY A 222 -34.94 22.74 -11.37
CA GLY A 222 -35.18 23.80 -10.39
C GLY A 222 -35.31 23.32 -8.95
N THR A 223 -34.22 23.53 -8.20
CA THR A 223 -34.19 23.73 -6.74
C THR A 223 -34.94 22.72 -5.86
N ALA A 224 -34.23 21.77 -5.26
CA ALA A 224 -34.69 21.12 -4.02
C ALA A 224 -33.50 20.66 -3.16
N ALA A 225 -33.59 20.97 -1.88
CA ALA A 225 -32.58 20.75 -0.85
C ALA A 225 -32.07 19.30 -0.78
N ALA A 226 -30.77 19.17 -0.58
CA ALA A 226 -30.07 17.89 -0.43
C ALA A 226 -30.52 17.17 0.87
N PRO A 227 -30.92 15.89 0.82
CA PRO A 227 -30.99 15.06 2.01
C PRO A 227 -29.57 14.79 2.53
N SER A 228 -29.38 14.80 3.84
CA SER A 228 -28.08 14.60 4.51
C SER A 228 -27.37 13.32 4.04
N GLY A 229 -26.28 13.48 3.29
CA GLY A 229 -25.53 12.43 2.59
C GLY A 229 -24.69 11.47 3.45
N GLY A 230 -25.11 11.16 4.68
CA GLY A 230 -24.43 10.21 5.56
C GLY A 230 -24.79 8.75 5.27
N PHE A 231 -26.07 8.47 4.96
CA PHE A 231 -26.59 7.11 4.83
C PHE A 231 -26.26 6.46 3.48
N GLN A 232 -26.34 7.22 2.38
CA GLN A 232 -25.99 6.76 1.03
C GLN A 232 -24.49 6.47 0.84
N LYS A 233 -23.62 6.94 1.75
CA LYS A 233 -22.19 6.62 1.75
C LYS A 233 -21.87 5.21 2.27
N GLN A 234 -22.79 4.56 3.00
CA GLN A 234 -22.53 3.26 3.64
C GLN A 234 -22.50 2.08 2.65
N HIS A 235 -23.20 2.18 1.52
CA HIS A 235 -23.30 1.07 0.56
C HIS A 235 -22.36 1.18 -0.65
N MET A 236 -21.80 2.37 -0.90
CA MET A 236 -20.80 2.64 -1.95
C MET A 236 -19.40 2.34 -1.41
N VAL A 237 -19.05 1.06 -1.33
CA VAL A 237 -17.76 0.57 -0.82
C VAL A 237 -17.08 -0.32 -1.86
N GLY A 238 -15.76 -0.45 -1.73
CA GLY A 238 -14.91 -1.20 -2.66
C GLY A 238 -13.88 -0.28 -3.33
N THR A 239 -13.21 -0.80 -4.36
CA THR A 239 -12.19 -0.07 -5.11
C THR A 239 -12.78 0.48 -6.42
N LEU A 240 -12.74 1.81 -6.62
CA LEU A 240 -13.49 2.54 -7.64
C LEU A 240 -13.43 1.92 -9.05
N ALA A 241 -12.24 1.51 -9.50
CA ALA A 241 -12.02 0.93 -10.83
C ALA A 241 -12.73 -0.42 -11.06
N TYR A 242 -13.13 -1.11 -10.00
CA TYR A 242 -13.78 -2.43 -10.05
C TYR A 242 -15.26 -2.35 -9.68
N MET A 243 -15.75 -1.19 -9.22
CA MET A 243 -17.14 -1.02 -8.82
C MET A 243 -18.08 -1.11 -10.02
N ALA A 244 -19.15 -1.88 -9.86
CA ALA A 244 -20.19 -1.98 -10.86
C ALA A 244 -20.99 -0.65 -11.00
N PRO A 245 -21.55 -0.35 -12.18
CA PRO A 245 -22.35 0.85 -12.43
C PRO A 245 -23.42 1.12 -11.37
N GLU A 246 -24.15 0.08 -10.94
CA GLU A 246 -25.20 0.20 -9.94
C GLU A 246 -24.65 0.57 -8.55
N VAL A 247 -23.45 0.13 -8.20
CA VAL A 247 -22.77 0.48 -6.94
C VAL A 247 -22.35 1.95 -6.96
N LEU A 248 -21.79 2.40 -8.09
CA LEU A 248 -21.44 3.81 -8.33
C LEU A 248 -22.67 4.72 -8.33
N MET A 249 -23.80 4.21 -8.81
CA MET A 249 -25.12 4.87 -8.72
C MET A 249 -25.78 4.73 -7.35
N ARG A 250 -25.07 4.22 -6.34
CA ARG A 250 -25.52 4.07 -4.94
C ARG A 250 -26.76 3.18 -4.78
N ARG A 251 -26.90 2.18 -5.65
CA ARG A 251 -27.86 1.09 -5.49
C ARG A 251 -27.22 -0.02 -4.66
N VAL A 252 -28.05 -0.82 -4.01
CA VAL A 252 -27.55 -1.91 -3.16
C VAL A 252 -26.84 -2.96 -4.01
N PRO A 253 -25.57 -3.28 -3.72
CA PRO A 253 -24.86 -4.33 -4.41
C PRO A 253 -25.51 -5.69 -4.12
N GLY A 254 -25.57 -6.55 -5.12
CA GLY A 254 -25.88 -7.97 -4.97
C GLY A 254 -24.79 -8.82 -5.64
N PHE A 255 -25.03 -10.11 -5.80
CA PHE A 255 -24.09 -11.01 -6.51
C PHE A 255 -23.60 -10.49 -7.87
N PRO A 256 -24.43 -9.83 -8.73
CA PRO A 256 -23.95 -9.33 -10.02
C PRO A 256 -22.85 -8.26 -9.93
N ALA A 257 -22.70 -7.56 -8.80
CA ALA A 257 -21.64 -6.58 -8.62
C ALA A 257 -20.26 -7.25 -8.54
N ASP A 258 -20.18 -8.42 -7.88
CA ASP A 258 -18.96 -9.22 -7.82
C ASP A 258 -18.59 -9.81 -9.19
N VAL A 259 -19.60 -10.19 -9.98
CA VAL A 259 -19.41 -10.68 -11.37
C VAL A 259 -18.81 -9.59 -12.27
N TYR A 260 -19.27 -8.34 -12.11
CA TYR A 260 -18.70 -7.20 -12.81
C TYR A 260 -17.23 -6.99 -12.42
N ALA A 261 -16.93 -6.98 -11.12
CA ALA A 261 -15.56 -6.81 -10.64
C ALA A 261 -14.62 -7.93 -11.14
N PHE A 262 -15.10 -9.18 -11.16
CA PHE A 262 -14.36 -10.31 -11.73
C PHE A 262 -14.08 -10.16 -13.24
N ALA A 263 -15.02 -9.60 -14.01
CA ALA A 263 -14.80 -9.32 -15.43
C ALA A 263 -13.69 -8.27 -15.64
N ILE A 264 -13.61 -7.25 -14.78
CA ILE A 264 -12.52 -6.27 -14.78
C ILE A 264 -11.18 -6.92 -14.43
N VAL A 265 -11.14 -7.77 -13.38
CA VAL A 265 -9.95 -8.56 -13.01
C VAL A 265 -9.49 -9.45 -14.17
N THR A 266 -10.44 -10.08 -14.87
CA THR A 266 -10.14 -10.93 -16.03
C THR A 266 -9.48 -10.13 -17.15
N ALA A 267 -10.02 -8.94 -17.46
CA ALA A 267 -9.42 -8.05 -18.45
C ALA A 267 -7.99 -7.65 -18.05
N GLU A 268 -7.80 -7.17 -16.81
CA GLU A 268 -6.51 -6.72 -16.29
C GLU A 268 -5.43 -7.81 -16.30
N VAL A 269 -5.74 -9.01 -15.84
CA VAL A 269 -4.79 -10.14 -15.84
C VAL A 269 -4.41 -10.55 -17.25
N CYS A 270 -5.37 -10.54 -18.19
CA CYS A 270 -5.13 -10.96 -19.57
C CYS A 270 -4.50 -9.87 -20.45
N THR A 271 -4.59 -8.60 -20.09
CA THR A 271 -3.93 -7.51 -20.82
C THR A 271 -2.62 -7.07 -20.16
N GLY A 272 -2.39 -7.45 -18.90
CA GLY A 272 -1.29 -6.95 -18.09
C GLY A 272 -1.35 -5.44 -17.86
N THR A 273 -2.49 -4.80 -18.13
CA THR A 273 -2.66 -3.36 -18.06
C THR A 273 -3.64 -3.02 -16.95
N ALA A 274 -3.27 -2.07 -16.08
CA ALA A 274 -4.16 -1.58 -15.05
C ALA A 274 -5.47 -1.08 -15.68
N PRO A 275 -6.64 -1.32 -15.05
CA PRO A 275 -7.92 -0.96 -15.63
C PRO A 275 -7.96 0.51 -16.06
N TYR A 276 -8.41 0.76 -17.29
CA TYR A 276 -8.56 2.08 -17.91
C TYR A 276 -7.24 2.81 -18.26
N ALA A 277 -6.06 2.21 -18.05
CA ALA A 277 -4.76 2.81 -18.40
C ALA A 277 -4.38 2.76 -19.89
N ASP A 278 -5.12 1.96 -20.65
CA ASP A 278 -4.93 1.58 -22.05
C ASP A 278 -5.76 2.40 -23.05
N ARG A 279 -6.73 3.19 -22.57
CA ARG A 279 -7.59 3.98 -23.45
C ARG A 279 -6.81 5.18 -24.00
N ALA A 280 -6.54 5.15 -25.31
CA ALA A 280 -5.74 6.16 -26.02
C ALA A 280 -6.21 7.60 -25.72
N ARG A 281 -5.21 8.49 -25.58
CA ARG A 281 -5.35 9.95 -25.42
C ARG A 281 -6.44 10.59 -26.31
N ASN A 282 -6.74 10.04 -27.49
CA ASN A 282 -7.65 10.65 -28.47
C ASN A 282 -9.16 10.36 -28.31
N VAL A 283 -9.61 9.63 -27.29
CA VAL A 283 -11.01 9.75 -26.88
C VAL A 283 -11.06 10.98 -25.98
N ALA A 284 -11.78 12.03 -26.36
CA ALA A 284 -11.95 13.26 -25.58
C ALA A 284 -12.59 13.06 -24.17
N LEU A 285 -12.74 11.81 -23.72
CA LEU A 285 -13.16 11.36 -22.39
C LEU A 285 -12.08 10.57 -21.61
N ALA A 286 -10.96 10.18 -22.25
CA ALA A 286 -9.88 9.41 -21.61
C ALA A 286 -8.65 10.29 -21.27
N HIS A 287 -8.60 11.53 -21.75
CA HIS A 287 -7.52 12.49 -21.50
C HIS A 287 -7.41 12.98 -20.04
N THR A 288 -8.23 12.42 -19.16
CA THR A 288 -8.53 12.92 -17.81
C THR A 288 -8.62 11.80 -16.77
N VAL A 289 -8.42 10.53 -17.16
CA VAL A 289 -8.74 9.37 -16.30
C VAL A 289 -7.53 8.86 -15.48
N LEU A 290 -6.30 9.17 -15.89
CA LEU A 290 -5.09 8.88 -15.08
C LEU A 290 -4.11 10.06 -14.96
N ASP A 291 -4.27 11.10 -15.78
CA ASP A 291 -3.61 12.39 -15.61
C ASP A 291 -4.54 13.35 -14.84
N LEU A 292 -4.34 13.43 -13.51
CA LEU A 292 -4.42 14.64 -12.67
C LEU A 292 -5.62 15.60 -12.81
N SER A 293 -6.76 15.17 -13.38
CA SER A 293 -7.93 16.05 -13.55
C SER A 293 -9.28 15.33 -13.62
N TYR A 294 -9.41 14.16 -13.00
CA TYR A 294 -10.73 13.62 -12.61
C TYR A 294 -10.90 13.71 -11.10
N ASN A 295 -12.06 14.21 -10.67
CA ASN A 295 -12.57 13.84 -9.36
C ASN A 295 -13.08 12.38 -9.45
N GLU A 296 -13.02 11.60 -8.37
CA GLU A 296 -13.53 10.21 -8.34
C GLU A 296 -14.98 10.10 -8.85
N ALA A 297 -15.75 11.20 -8.79
CA ALA A 297 -17.12 11.26 -9.29
C ALA A 297 -17.21 11.30 -10.83
N ASP A 298 -16.22 11.85 -11.54
CA ASP A 298 -16.17 11.85 -13.00
C ASP A 298 -15.87 10.44 -13.50
N LEU A 299 -14.97 9.67 -12.85
CA LEU A 299 -14.69 8.28 -13.23
C LEU A 299 -15.93 7.42 -12.95
N ALA A 300 -16.54 7.62 -11.80
CA ALA A 300 -17.81 6.99 -11.47
C ALA A 300 -18.87 7.29 -12.53
N LYS A 301 -18.98 8.53 -12.99
CA LYS A 301 -19.90 8.95 -14.04
C LYS A 301 -19.57 8.31 -15.39
N ALA A 302 -18.31 8.28 -15.80
CA ALA A 302 -17.88 7.69 -17.06
C ALA A 302 -18.20 6.19 -17.12
N ILE A 303 -17.94 5.45 -16.03
CA ILE A 303 -18.24 4.03 -15.92
C ILE A 303 -19.75 3.79 -15.90
N ALA A 304 -20.48 4.54 -15.07
CA ALA A 304 -21.87 4.28 -14.78
C ALA A 304 -22.83 4.82 -15.84
N SER A 305 -22.56 6.01 -16.38
CA SER A 305 -23.46 6.73 -17.29
C SER A 305 -23.00 6.71 -18.75
N GLU A 306 -21.69 6.69 -18.99
CA GLU A 306 -21.13 6.80 -20.35
C GLU A 306 -20.61 5.45 -20.89
N GLY A 307 -20.66 4.40 -20.05
CA GLY A 307 -20.33 3.03 -20.46
C GLY A 307 -18.85 2.77 -20.63
N LEU A 308 -17.97 3.54 -19.97
CA LEU A 308 -16.52 3.33 -20.03
C LEU A 308 -16.15 1.92 -19.53
N ARG A 309 -15.33 1.20 -20.29
CA ARG A 309 -14.81 -0.14 -19.96
C ARG A 309 -13.29 -0.23 -20.26
N PRO A 310 -12.52 -1.07 -19.53
CA PRO A 310 -11.11 -1.37 -19.87
C PRO A 310 -10.96 -2.05 -21.25
N SER A 311 -9.74 -2.25 -21.76
CA SER A 311 -9.56 -3.05 -22.98
C SER A 311 -9.84 -4.52 -22.76
N LEU A 312 -10.23 -5.19 -23.83
CA LEU A 312 -10.60 -6.59 -23.80
C LEU A 312 -9.39 -7.52 -23.99
N PRO A 313 -9.45 -8.76 -23.45
CA PRO A 313 -8.51 -9.81 -23.82
C PRO A 313 -8.44 -9.98 -25.35
N GLY A 314 -7.23 -9.92 -25.91
CA GLY A 314 -7.00 -10.06 -27.36
C GLY A 314 -6.83 -8.76 -28.15
N GLU A 315 -7.30 -7.60 -27.66
CA GLU A 315 -7.09 -6.30 -28.34
C GLU A 315 -5.63 -5.81 -28.25
N ALA A 316 -4.90 -6.24 -27.22
CA ALA A 316 -3.45 -6.08 -27.04
C ALA A 316 -2.70 -7.43 -26.84
N GLY A 317 -3.44 -8.55 -26.80
CA GLY A 317 -2.94 -9.86 -26.32
C GLY A 317 -1.95 -10.57 -27.25
N ALA A 318 -1.95 -10.25 -28.55
CA ALA A 318 -1.01 -10.85 -29.50
C ALA A 318 0.46 -10.49 -29.20
N ALA A 319 0.72 -9.31 -28.64
CA ALA A 319 2.06 -8.90 -28.21
C ALA A 319 2.45 -9.49 -26.84
N TYR A 320 1.47 -9.74 -25.97
CA TYR A 320 1.71 -10.20 -24.59
C TYR A 320 1.88 -11.73 -24.49
N PHE A 321 1.03 -12.52 -25.16
CA PHE A 321 1.11 -13.99 -25.17
C PHE A 321 1.75 -14.57 -26.45
N GLY A 322 1.45 -14.01 -27.63
CA GLY A 322 1.84 -14.57 -28.93
C GLY A 322 3.35 -14.56 -29.23
N ALA A 323 4.12 -13.63 -28.66
CA ALA A 323 5.57 -13.60 -28.83
C ALA A 323 6.32 -14.67 -28.00
N ARG A 324 5.64 -15.30 -27.03
CA ARG A 324 6.30 -16.08 -25.96
C ARG A 324 5.92 -17.56 -25.92
N GLU A 325 4.73 -17.95 -26.38
CA GLU A 325 4.36 -19.38 -26.53
C GLU A 325 5.29 -20.13 -27.50
N SER A 326 5.92 -19.41 -28.45
CA SER A 326 6.96 -19.93 -29.35
C SER A 326 8.22 -20.45 -28.65
N GLU A 327 8.51 -20.01 -27.41
CA GLU A 327 9.70 -20.43 -26.64
C GLU A 327 9.50 -21.75 -25.88
N ASP A 328 8.27 -22.12 -25.53
CA ASP A 328 7.96 -23.35 -24.76
C ASP A 328 7.58 -24.55 -25.67
N GLY A 329 7.61 -24.35 -26.99
CA GLY A 329 7.28 -25.38 -27.97
C GLY A 329 5.77 -25.63 -28.16
N ASP A 330 4.92 -24.77 -27.59
CA ASP A 330 3.48 -24.76 -27.85
C ASP A 330 3.18 -23.95 -29.14
N ASP A 331 2.05 -24.21 -29.80
CA ASP A 331 1.66 -23.46 -31.00
C ASP A 331 1.40 -21.99 -30.61
N PRO A 332 2.15 -21.01 -31.16
CA PRO A 332 2.09 -19.60 -30.75
C PRO A 332 0.73 -18.91 -31.00
N LEU A 333 -0.20 -19.58 -31.68
CA LEU A 333 -1.56 -19.12 -31.92
C LEU A 333 -2.63 -19.96 -31.22
N ALA A 334 -2.24 -20.95 -30.38
CA ALA A 334 -3.18 -21.83 -29.68
C ALA A 334 -4.14 -21.07 -28.75
N TRP A 335 -3.69 -19.94 -28.20
CA TRP A 335 -4.50 -19.09 -27.32
C TRP A 335 -5.64 -18.36 -28.04
N ALA A 336 -5.49 -18.04 -29.33
CA ALA A 336 -6.37 -17.09 -30.03
C ALA A 336 -7.87 -17.49 -30.05
N PRO A 337 -8.26 -18.75 -30.35
CA PRO A 337 -9.67 -19.14 -30.32
C PRO A 337 -10.29 -19.06 -28.92
N SER A 338 -9.50 -19.36 -27.89
CA SER A 338 -9.95 -19.30 -26.50
C SER A 338 -10.01 -17.86 -25.96
N ALA A 339 -9.16 -16.96 -26.46
CA ALA A 339 -9.21 -15.53 -26.11
C ALA A 339 -10.48 -14.85 -26.62
N GLU A 340 -10.95 -15.18 -27.83
CA GLU A 340 -12.21 -14.63 -28.34
C GLU A 340 -13.42 -15.07 -27.51
N LYS A 341 -13.42 -16.33 -27.05
CA LYS A 341 -14.46 -16.84 -26.13
C LYS A 341 -14.38 -16.14 -24.76
N LEU A 342 -13.17 -15.92 -24.24
CA LEU A 342 -12.96 -15.19 -22.98
C LEU A 342 -13.42 -13.74 -23.10
N ARG A 343 -13.13 -13.08 -24.23
CA ARG A 343 -13.62 -11.74 -24.56
C ARG A 343 -15.14 -11.65 -24.47
N ALA A 344 -15.86 -12.56 -25.12
CA ALA A 344 -17.32 -12.63 -25.07
C ALA A 344 -17.86 -12.92 -23.65
N ALA A 345 -17.11 -13.66 -22.83
CA ALA A 345 -17.47 -13.90 -21.43
C ALA A 345 -17.30 -12.63 -20.57
N VAL A 346 -16.20 -11.89 -20.73
CA VAL A 346 -15.97 -10.59 -20.08
C VAL A 346 -17.07 -9.60 -20.46
N GLU A 347 -17.44 -9.55 -21.75
CA GLU A 347 -18.49 -8.64 -22.23
C GLU A 347 -19.86 -8.88 -21.58
N ARG A 348 -20.22 -10.14 -21.34
CA ARG A 348 -21.42 -10.48 -20.57
C ARG A 348 -21.27 -10.15 -19.08
N GLY A 349 -20.08 -10.40 -18.52
CA GLY A 349 -19.77 -10.18 -17.10
C GLY A 349 -19.86 -8.71 -16.67
N TRP A 350 -19.48 -7.76 -17.54
CA TRP A 350 -19.48 -6.33 -17.22
C TRP A 350 -20.66 -5.53 -17.80
N SER A 351 -21.76 -6.23 -18.13
CA SER A 351 -23.00 -5.61 -18.64
C SER A 351 -23.48 -4.48 -17.72
N ALA A 352 -24.01 -3.40 -18.30
CA ALA A 352 -24.60 -2.32 -17.52
C ALA A 352 -25.87 -2.77 -16.77
N ASP A 353 -26.61 -3.75 -17.31
CA ASP A 353 -27.74 -4.36 -16.63
C ASP A 353 -27.25 -5.50 -15.71
N PRO A 354 -27.38 -5.37 -14.37
CA PRO A 354 -26.97 -6.43 -13.45
C PRO A 354 -27.72 -7.74 -13.65
N ASN A 355 -28.96 -7.73 -14.16
CA ASN A 355 -29.73 -8.95 -14.39
C ASN A 355 -29.29 -9.73 -15.63
N ALA A 356 -28.55 -9.07 -16.53
CA ALA A 356 -28.01 -9.70 -17.73
C ALA A 356 -26.64 -10.36 -17.48
N ARG A 357 -26.03 -10.14 -16.31
CA ARG A 357 -24.73 -10.72 -15.94
C ARG A 357 -24.91 -12.19 -15.56
N PRO A 358 -23.95 -13.07 -15.92
CA PRO A 358 -23.99 -14.48 -15.55
C PRO A 358 -23.83 -14.69 -14.05
N THR A 359 -24.24 -15.85 -13.53
CA THR A 359 -23.87 -16.28 -12.17
C THR A 359 -22.43 -16.83 -12.18
N PHE A 360 -21.78 -16.96 -11.01
CA PHE A 360 -20.46 -17.62 -10.99
C PHE A 360 -20.48 -19.09 -11.41
N ILE A 361 -21.63 -19.78 -11.30
CA ILE A 361 -21.81 -21.13 -11.85
C ILE A 361 -21.72 -21.08 -13.38
N ASP A 362 -22.36 -20.09 -14.01
CA ASP A 362 -22.26 -19.88 -15.46
C ASP A 362 -20.85 -19.46 -15.88
N VAL A 363 -20.20 -18.56 -15.11
CA VAL A 363 -18.82 -18.11 -15.36
C VAL A 363 -17.85 -19.30 -15.29
N GLN A 364 -17.98 -20.18 -14.30
CA GLN A 364 -17.15 -21.38 -14.20
C GLN A 364 -17.33 -22.29 -15.42
N ARG A 365 -18.59 -22.56 -15.81
CA ARG A 365 -18.89 -23.37 -17.01
C ARG A 365 -18.26 -22.76 -18.27
N ASP A 366 -18.32 -21.44 -18.39
CA ASP A 366 -17.73 -20.72 -19.53
C ASP A 366 -16.20 -20.83 -19.52
N LEU A 367 -15.56 -20.63 -18.36
CA LEU A 367 -14.10 -20.78 -18.21
C LEU A 367 -13.62 -22.21 -18.49
N ASP A 368 -14.37 -23.22 -18.05
CA ASP A 368 -14.08 -24.63 -18.34
C ASP A 368 -14.15 -24.92 -19.85
N ALA A 369 -15.18 -24.41 -20.53
CA ALA A 369 -15.30 -24.54 -21.98
C ALA A 369 -14.19 -23.78 -22.75
N ILE A 370 -13.74 -22.63 -22.23
CA ILE A 370 -12.62 -21.86 -22.77
C ILE A 370 -11.31 -22.64 -22.60
N ALA A 371 -11.09 -23.21 -21.43
CA ALA A 371 -9.94 -24.06 -21.11
C ALA A 371 -9.87 -25.32 -21.97
N GLU A 372 -11.01 -25.99 -22.21
CA GLU A 372 -11.11 -27.10 -23.15
C GLU A 372 -10.80 -26.66 -24.58
N SER A 373 -11.30 -25.49 -25.00
CA SER A 373 -10.98 -24.92 -26.32
C SER A 373 -9.48 -24.68 -26.49
N TYR A 374 -8.80 -24.16 -25.47
CA TYR A 374 -7.35 -23.93 -25.50
C TYR A 374 -6.58 -25.25 -25.64
N ARG A 375 -6.96 -26.28 -24.86
CA ARG A 375 -6.37 -27.63 -24.98
C ARG A 375 -6.57 -28.23 -26.36
N ALA A 376 -7.76 -28.08 -26.94
CA ALA A 376 -8.07 -28.58 -28.28
C ALA A 376 -7.23 -27.90 -29.38
N SER A 377 -6.82 -26.64 -29.15
CA SER A 377 -5.90 -25.89 -30.01
C SER A 377 -4.42 -26.19 -29.74
N GLY A 378 -4.09 -27.18 -28.91
CA GLY A 378 -2.72 -27.58 -28.59
C GLY A 378 -2.10 -26.86 -27.39
N GLY A 379 -2.85 -25.99 -26.71
CA GLY A 379 -2.39 -25.26 -25.54
C GLY A 379 -2.29 -26.11 -24.27
N ARG A 380 -1.31 -25.81 -23.41
CA ARG A 380 -1.09 -26.55 -22.16
C ARG A 380 -1.64 -25.80 -20.95
N LEU A 381 -2.63 -26.40 -20.27
CA LEU A 381 -3.05 -25.92 -18.94
C LEU A 381 -2.09 -26.43 -17.87
N ALA A 382 -1.12 -25.59 -17.53
CA ALA A 382 -0.21 -25.85 -16.43
C ALA A 382 0.05 -24.55 -15.67
N ARG A 383 0.31 -24.69 -14.37
CA ARG A 383 0.79 -23.61 -13.48
C ARG A 383 2.24 -23.26 -13.81
N VAL A 384 2.52 -22.93 -15.08
CA VAL A 384 3.82 -22.47 -15.56
C VAL A 384 3.80 -20.96 -15.47
N TRP A 385 3.99 -20.50 -14.25
CA TRP A 385 4.17 -19.10 -13.95
C TRP A 385 5.63 -18.80 -14.25
N ARG A 386 5.96 -18.33 -15.45
CA ARG A 386 7.34 -17.94 -15.79
C ARG A 386 7.75 -16.82 -14.82
N PRO A 387 8.64 -17.07 -13.84
CA PRO A 387 9.07 -16.02 -12.94
C PRO A 387 9.90 -15.01 -13.74
N PRO A 388 9.94 -13.73 -13.35
CA PRO A 388 10.77 -12.74 -14.03
C PRO A 388 12.22 -13.20 -14.16
N ILE A 389 12.76 -13.22 -15.38
CA ILE A 389 14.19 -13.48 -15.62
C ILE A 389 14.95 -12.31 -15.00
N GLY A 390 15.60 -12.55 -13.85
CA GLY A 390 16.28 -11.53 -13.05
C GLY A 390 15.75 -11.32 -11.62
N GLY A 391 14.88 -12.20 -11.12
CA GLY A 391 14.33 -12.06 -9.76
C GLY A 391 13.97 -13.37 -9.07
N VAL A 392 14.66 -14.47 -9.37
CA VAL A 392 14.60 -15.66 -8.49
C VAL A 392 15.65 -15.48 -7.40
N GLY A 393 15.35 -14.61 -6.45
CA GLY A 393 15.65 -15.01 -5.08
C GLY A 393 14.73 -16.18 -4.79
N GLN A 394 15.26 -17.31 -4.31
CA GLN A 394 14.45 -18.30 -3.61
C GLN A 394 13.48 -17.58 -2.65
N PRO A 395 12.30 -18.15 -2.33
CA PRO A 395 11.45 -17.59 -1.29
C PRO A 395 12.36 -17.35 -0.10
N ARG A 396 12.66 -16.07 0.20
CA ARG A 396 13.51 -15.70 1.32
C ARG A 396 12.81 -16.34 2.50
N ALA A 397 13.40 -17.43 3.01
CA ALA A 397 12.86 -18.11 4.15
C ALA A 397 12.64 -17.05 5.22
N PHE A 398 11.69 -17.26 6.13
CA PHE A 398 11.53 -16.38 7.28
C PHE A 398 12.89 -15.97 7.89
N ASP A 399 13.88 -16.87 7.83
CA ASP A 399 15.24 -16.66 8.30
C ASP A 399 16.06 -15.63 7.49
N ASP A 400 15.82 -15.39 6.19
CA ASP A 400 16.53 -14.37 5.39
C ASP A 400 15.96 -12.95 5.57
N LEU A 401 14.67 -12.83 5.89
CA LEU A 401 14.03 -11.57 6.25
C LEU A 401 14.22 -11.24 7.74
N ALA A 402 14.37 -12.25 8.59
CA ALA A 402 14.61 -12.10 10.03
C ALA A 402 16.09 -12.18 10.46
N SER A 403 17.02 -12.54 9.56
CA SER A 403 18.48 -12.49 9.78
C SER A 403 19.10 -11.15 9.37
N VAL A 404 18.28 -10.19 8.93
CA VAL A 404 18.69 -8.79 8.89
C VAL A 404 19.19 -8.41 10.27
N HIS A 405 20.47 -8.02 10.32
CA HIS A 405 21.22 -7.60 11.50
C HIS A 405 20.35 -7.28 12.72
N SER A 406 20.36 -8.15 13.73
CA SER A 406 19.60 -7.88 14.94
C SER A 406 20.34 -6.83 15.75
N TRP A 407 19.84 -5.60 15.77
CA TRP A 407 20.27 -4.63 16.75
C TRP A 407 20.04 -5.21 18.16
N PRO A 408 21.06 -5.23 19.03
CA PRO A 408 20.90 -5.76 20.37
C PRO A 408 19.79 -5.00 21.08
N ARG A 409 18.80 -5.72 21.60
CA ARG A 409 17.77 -5.12 22.45
C ARG A 409 18.47 -4.48 23.65
N ALA A 410 18.03 -3.27 24.02
CA ALA A 410 18.44 -2.66 25.27
C ALA A 410 18.29 -3.67 26.40
N ALA A 411 19.25 -3.70 27.34
CA ALA A 411 19.14 -4.56 28.52
C ALA A 411 17.74 -4.40 29.12
N PRO A 412 17.03 -5.49 29.46
CA PRO A 412 15.61 -5.43 29.84
C PRO A 412 15.33 -4.46 31.00
N GLU A 413 16.32 -4.21 31.85
CA GLU A 413 16.27 -3.25 32.96
C GLU A 413 16.23 -1.77 32.52
N ARG A 414 16.66 -1.46 31.29
CA ARG A 414 16.75 -0.09 30.75
C ARG A 414 15.76 0.18 29.62
N ALA A 415 15.12 -0.83 29.05
CA ALA A 415 14.16 -0.66 27.97
C ALA A 415 12.99 0.26 28.41
N GLY A 416 12.71 1.31 27.64
CA GLY A 416 11.68 2.30 27.98
C GLY A 416 12.09 3.35 29.02
N THR A 417 13.34 3.33 29.50
CA THR A 417 13.83 4.35 30.44
C THR A 417 14.44 5.52 29.69
N TYR A 418 14.23 6.74 30.19
CA TYR A 418 14.86 7.92 29.64
C TYR A 418 16.28 8.07 30.22
N PRO A 419 17.36 8.11 29.40
CA PRO A 419 18.72 8.23 29.93
C PRO A 419 18.88 9.47 30.82
N ALA A 420 19.37 9.30 32.04
CA ALA A 420 19.53 10.41 33.00
C ALA A 420 20.47 11.53 32.52
N ARG A 421 21.34 11.22 31.54
CA ARG A 421 22.25 12.17 30.91
C ARG A 421 21.61 12.99 29.77
N PHE A 422 20.44 12.57 29.28
CA PHE A 422 19.72 13.34 28.27
C PHE A 422 19.09 14.59 28.90
N PRO A 423 18.90 15.66 28.12
CA PRO A 423 18.11 16.81 28.57
C PRO A 423 16.72 16.34 29.06
N PRO A 424 16.18 16.89 30.16
CA PRO A 424 14.86 16.49 30.65
C PRO A 424 13.79 16.61 29.57
N MET A 425 13.02 15.53 29.35
CA MET A 425 11.93 15.57 28.38
C MET A 425 10.78 16.42 28.91
N THR A 426 10.45 17.49 28.21
CA THR A 426 9.29 18.35 28.49
C THR A 426 8.11 17.91 27.65
N ASN A 427 6.90 17.92 28.22
CA ASN A 427 5.65 17.53 27.55
C ASN A 427 5.65 16.13 26.90
N ARG A 428 5.66 15.09 27.73
CA ARG A 428 5.62 13.68 27.27
C ARG A 428 4.38 13.31 26.44
N ALA A 429 3.32 14.10 26.55
CA ALA A 429 2.04 13.88 25.88
C ALA A 429 1.91 14.69 24.58
N ARG A 430 3.00 15.26 24.05
CA ARG A 430 2.94 16.00 22.78
C ARG A 430 2.39 15.10 21.67
N VAL A 431 1.40 15.62 20.97
CA VAL A 431 0.80 14.99 19.81
C VAL A 431 1.63 15.32 18.57
N CYS A 432 1.95 14.29 17.79
CA CYS A 432 2.49 14.41 16.45
C CYS A 432 1.60 13.55 15.55
N ASN A 433 0.85 14.19 14.65
CA ASN A 433 0.00 13.49 13.70
C ASN A 433 0.52 13.74 12.29
N ALA A 434 0.99 12.68 11.64
CA ALA A 434 1.62 12.75 10.33
C ALA A 434 0.77 12.05 9.27
N GLY A 435 0.75 12.66 8.08
CA GLY A 435 0.13 12.11 6.88
C GLY A 435 1.14 12.06 5.76
N VAL A 436 0.97 11.08 4.87
CA VAL A 436 1.95 10.76 3.84
C VAL A 436 1.28 10.70 2.48
N PHE A 437 2.00 11.18 1.47
CA PHE A 437 1.69 10.95 0.07
C PHE A 437 2.95 10.48 -0.65
N SER A 438 2.83 9.40 -1.40
CA SER A 438 3.91 8.76 -2.14
C SER A 438 3.43 8.38 -3.53
N THR A 439 4.19 8.72 -4.56
CA THR A 439 3.91 8.37 -5.96
C THR A 439 5.20 8.26 -6.76
N CYS A 440 5.21 7.39 -7.76
CA CYS A 440 6.34 7.22 -8.66
C CYS A 440 6.61 8.41 -9.60
N GLY A 441 5.70 9.40 -9.62
CA GLY A 441 5.82 10.53 -10.53
C GLY A 441 5.80 10.11 -12.00
N ALA A 442 6.45 10.91 -12.84
CA ALA A 442 6.61 10.63 -14.27
C ALA A 442 7.54 9.43 -14.56
N ARG A 443 8.21 8.85 -13.54
CA ARG A 443 9.15 7.72 -13.72
C ARG A 443 8.46 6.39 -14.03
N GLY A 444 7.17 6.28 -13.70
CA GLY A 444 6.35 5.06 -13.87
C GLY A 444 6.28 4.22 -12.59
N ALA A 445 5.14 3.55 -12.37
CA ALA A 445 4.80 2.86 -11.11
C ALA A 445 5.82 1.79 -10.67
N ASP A 446 6.59 1.24 -11.60
CA ASP A 446 7.63 0.23 -11.41
C ASP A 446 8.97 0.80 -10.94
N LYS A 447 9.09 2.13 -10.80
CA LYS A 447 10.30 2.83 -10.38
C LYS A 447 10.12 3.63 -9.09
N MET A 448 9.25 3.15 -8.18
CA MET A 448 9.15 3.74 -6.85
C MET A 448 10.27 3.21 -5.95
N GLU A 449 11.39 3.92 -5.96
CA GLU A 449 12.58 3.69 -5.15
C GLU A 449 12.43 4.26 -3.74
N ASP A 450 11.70 5.38 -3.58
CA ASP A 450 11.43 6.03 -2.30
C ASP A 450 10.72 5.15 -1.28
N ARG A 451 11.05 5.35 -0.01
CA ARG A 451 10.33 4.80 1.15
C ARG A 451 10.13 5.87 2.21
N HIS A 452 9.25 5.59 3.16
CA HIS A 452 9.02 6.47 4.30
C HIS A 452 8.79 5.67 5.57
N VAL A 453 8.90 6.35 6.71
CA VAL A 453 8.52 5.84 8.02
C VAL A 453 7.68 6.88 8.75
N VAL A 454 6.59 6.42 9.39
CA VAL A 454 5.81 7.20 10.35
C VAL A 454 5.57 6.33 11.57
N CYS A 455 6.16 6.71 12.70
CA CYS A 455 6.10 5.98 13.95
C CYS A 455 5.68 6.94 15.07
N ASN A 456 4.39 6.91 15.44
CA ASN A 456 3.84 7.76 16.50
C ASN A 456 4.23 7.31 17.93
N ALA A 457 4.96 6.20 18.05
CA ALA A 457 5.48 5.70 19.31
C ALA A 457 6.66 4.77 19.04
N VAL A 458 7.87 5.28 19.18
CA VAL A 458 9.08 4.46 18.97
C VAL A 458 9.22 3.44 20.11
N GLU A 459 9.29 2.16 19.76
CA GLU A 459 9.40 1.08 20.75
C GLU A 459 10.66 1.26 21.60
N GLY A 460 10.49 1.27 22.93
CA GLY A 460 11.59 1.44 23.87
C GLY A 460 12.00 2.89 24.15
N ILE A 461 11.38 3.88 23.50
CA ILE A 461 11.60 5.31 23.75
C ILE A 461 10.26 6.00 24.01
N GLU A 462 9.96 6.25 25.29
CA GLU A 462 8.72 6.90 25.69
C GLU A 462 8.60 8.33 25.13
N GLY A 463 7.44 8.67 24.56
CA GLY A 463 7.15 10.02 24.05
C GLY A 463 7.86 10.42 22.75
N ALA A 464 8.54 9.47 22.09
CA ALA A 464 9.20 9.70 20.82
C ALA A 464 8.27 9.40 19.63
N HIS A 465 8.17 10.37 18.73
CA HIS A 465 7.60 10.22 17.40
C HIS A 465 8.72 10.30 16.36
N LEU A 466 8.73 9.41 15.39
CA LEU A 466 9.73 9.36 14.33
C LEU A 466 9.04 9.42 12.97
N ILE A 467 9.40 10.39 12.15
CA ILE A 467 8.99 10.46 10.75
C ILE A 467 10.22 10.55 9.87
N GLY A 468 10.17 10.01 8.65
CA GLY A 468 11.30 10.18 7.74
C GLY A 468 11.03 9.71 6.32
N VAL A 469 11.76 10.29 5.39
CA VAL A 469 11.73 10.02 3.96
C VAL A 469 13.10 9.47 3.56
N PHE A 470 13.07 8.42 2.73
CA PHE A 470 14.24 7.73 2.19
C PHE A 470 14.10 7.71 0.68
N ASP A 471 14.76 8.63 -0.01
CA ASP A 471 14.73 8.72 -1.46
C ASP A 471 15.76 7.74 -2.04
N GLY A 472 15.25 6.73 -2.76
CA GLY A 472 16.05 5.60 -3.21
C GLY A 472 16.66 5.86 -4.58
N HIS A 473 17.90 5.44 -4.78
CA HIS A 473 18.54 5.52 -6.08
C HIS A 473 19.37 4.27 -6.39
N ARG A 474 19.46 3.95 -7.68
CA ARG A 474 20.12 2.73 -8.17
C ARG A 474 19.47 1.47 -7.57
N GLY A 475 18.22 1.58 -7.11
CA GLY A 475 17.48 0.59 -6.34
C GLY A 475 16.68 1.11 -5.17
N ALA A 476 15.63 0.37 -4.85
CA ALA A 476 14.81 0.62 -3.67
C ALA A 476 15.33 -0.10 -2.41
N GLU A 477 16.31 -1.00 -2.53
CA GLU A 477 16.71 -1.92 -1.45
C GLU A 477 17.29 -1.20 -0.24
N CYS A 478 18.08 -0.14 -0.45
CA CYS A 478 18.65 0.64 0.64
C CYS A 478 17.57 1.42 1.37
N ALA A 479 16.70 2.13 0.64
CA ALA A 479 15.56 2.87 1.21
C ALA A 479 14.59 1.93 1.96
N ASP A 480 14.31 0.74 1.41
CA ASP A 480 13.45 -0.27 2.02
C ASP A 480 14.06 -0.85 3.30
N PHE A 481 15.37 -1.09 3.29
CA PHE A 481 16.09 -1.52 4.48
C PHE A 481 16.12 -0.41 5.54
N ALA A 482 16.46 0.82 5.17
CA ALA A 482 16.60 1.93 6.10
C ALA A 482 15.27 2.29 6.78
N SER A 483 14.19 2.44 6.00
CA SER A 483 12.85 2.76 6.52
C SER A 483 12.33 1.76 7.53
N ARG A 484 12.65 0.47 7.38
CA ARG A 484 12.22 -0.60 8.29
C ARG A 484 13.05 -0.69 9.57
N ASN A 485 14.31 -0.27 9.52
CA ASN A 485 15.28 -0.57 10.58
C ASN A 485 15.71 0.67 11.38
N ILE A 486 15.50 1.89 10.89
CA ILE A 486 15.98 3.11 11.55
C ILE A 486 15.46 3.26 12.99
N ALA A 487 14.20 2.91 13.25
CA ALA A 487 13.60 3.00 14.58
C ALA A 487 14.24 1.99 15.56
N ALA A 488 14.48 0.76 15.11
CA ALA A 488 15.13 -0.26 15.91
C ALA A 488 16.60 0.07 16.20
N ALA A 489 17.30 0.61 15.19
CA ALA A 489 18.66 1.11 15.33
C ALA A 489 18.73 2.23 16.38
N LEU A 490 17.82 3.22 16.29
CA LEU A 490 17.71 4.30 17.27
C LEU A 490 17.50 3.79 18.70
N THR A 491 16.59 2.84 18.90
CA THR A 491 16.35 2.25 20.22
C THR A 491 17.61 1.55 20.77
N SER A 492 18.40 0.92 19.91
CA SER A 492 19.63 0.24 20.33
C SER A 492 20.76 1.20 20.70
N THR A 493 20.85 2.35 20.03
CA THR A 493 21.87 3.38 20.30
C THR A 493 21.44 4.33 21.41
N TRP A 494 20.15 4.36 21.77
CA TRP A 494 19.56 5.29 22.73
C TRP A 494 20.32 5.40 24.05
N HIS A 495 20.70 4.25 24.62
CA HIS A 495 21.44 4.18 25.88
C HIS A 495 22.96 4.13 25.72
N ALA A 496 23.50 4.32 24.52
CA ALA A 496 24.94 4.44 24.27
C ALA A 496 25.44 5.90 24.28
N HIS A 497 24.60 6.87 23.90
CA HIS A 497 25.03 8.27 23.70
C HIS A 497 24.48 9.25 24.74
N GLY A 498 25.12 10.42 24.87
CA GLY A 498 24.76 11.47 25.83
C GLY A 498 23.64 12.42 25.39
N ASP A 499 23.27 12.42 24.10
CA ASP A 499 22.24 13.27 23.51
C ASP A 499 21.40 12.50 22.47
N PRO A 500 20.08 12.76 22.35
CA PRO A 500 19.23 12.11 21.34
C PRO A 500 19.70 12.28 19.90
N GLY A 501 20.27 13.44 19.55
CA GLY A 501 20.81 13.70 18.22
C GLY A 501 22.03 12.84 17.90
N GLU A 502 22.90 12.60 18.89
CA GLU A 502 24.02 11.65 18.76
C GLU A 502 23.52 10.21 18.58
N ALA A 503 22.48 9.80 19.31
CA ALA A 503 21.88 8.48 19.15
C ALA A 503 21.25 8.29 17.76
N LEU A 504 20.57 9.32 17.25
CA LEU A 504 20.00 9.32 15.90
C LEU A 504 21.08 9.30 14.82
N ARG A 505 22.19 10.01 15.04
CA ARG A 505 23.34 9.98 14.14
C ARG A 505 23.98 8.60 14.05
N GLU A 506 24.18 7.93 15.19
CA GLU A 506 24.69 6.55 15.22
C GLU A 506 23.69 5.54 14.62
N ALA A 507 22.39 5.80 14.73
CA ALA A 507 21.38 4.95 14.09
C ALA A 507 21.55 4.93 12.56
N PHE A 508 21.83 6.08 11.94
CA PHE A 508 22.08 6.17 10.50
C PHE A 508 23.30 5.36 10.07
N THR A 509 24.44 5.54 10.75
CA THR A 509 25.68 4.82 10.43
C THR A 509 25.56 3.32 10.69
N SER A 510 24.84 2.93 11.74
CA SER A 510 24.60 1.53 12.05
C SER A 510 23.69 0.85 11.01
N VAL A 511 22.65 1.53 10.54
CA VAL A 511 21.79 1.06 9.44
C VAL A 511 22.57 0.93 8.13
N ASP A 512 23.38 1.92 7.79
CA ASP A 512 24.24 1.88 6.60
C ASP A 512 25.21 0.69 6.63
N ALA A 513 25.95 0.52 7.74
CA ALA A 513 26.88 -0.59 7.89
C ALA A 513 26.18 -1.94 7.81
N ALA A 514 25.02 -2.08 8.45
CA ALA A 514 24.22 -3.30 8.41
C ALA A 514 23.71 -3.61 7.00
N PHE A 515 23.25 -2.60 6.26
CA PHE A 515 22.79 -2.75 4.89
C PHE A 515 23.93 -3.16 3.96
N VAL A 516 25.07 -2.44 3.99
CA VAL A 516 26.23 -2.72 3.14
C VAL A 516 26.72 -4.14 3.38
N ASP A 517 26.88 -4.56 4.63
CA ASP A 517 27.33 -5.92 4.97
C ASP A 517 26.31 -6.99 4.51
N ALA A 518 25.01 -6.79 4.76
CA ALA A 518 23.98 -7.71 4.31
C ALA A 518 23.90 -7.81 2.78
N PHE A 519 24.00 -6.68 2.08
CA PHE A 519 23.92 -6.61 0.63
C PHE A 519 25.18 -7.21 -0.02
N GLU A 520 26.37 -6.94 0.51
CA GLU A 520 27.62 -7.55 0.04
C GLU A 520 27.63 -9.07 0.22
N ARG A 521 27.16 -9.57 1.37
CA ARG A 521 26.99 -11.02 1.60
C ARG A 521 26.03 -11.66 0.60
N SER A 522 24.93 -10.98 0.28
CA SER A 522 23.99 -11.46 -0.76
C SER A 522 24.65 -11.50 -2.15
N ARG A 523 25.50 -10.52 -2.47
CA ARG A 523 26.22 -10.46 -3.75
C ARG A 523 27.29 -11.54 -3.90
N SER A 524 28.02 -11.88 -2.84
CA SER A 524 29.02 -12.97 -2.88
C SER A 524 28.42 -14.33 -3.18
N SER A 525 27.11 -14.51 -2.96
CA SER A 525 26.39 -15.74 -3.27
C SER A 525 25.85 -15.80 -4.72
N ASP A 526 25.81 -14.67 -5.43
CA ASP A 526 25.28 -14.55 -6.78
C ASP A 526 26.40 -14.72 -7.84
N ARG A 527 26.38 -15.86 -8.55
CA ARG A 527 27.38 -16.23 -9.58
C ARG A 527 26.99 -15.79 -11.00
N SER A 528 25.94 -14.98 -11.15
CA SER A 528 25.30 -14.71 -12.45
C SER A 528 26.06 -13.74 -13.37
N GLY A 529 27.18 -13.14 -12.94
CA GLY A 529 28.04 -12.32 -13.82
C GLY A 529 27.42 -11.01 -14.31
N VAL A 530 26.26 -10.59 -13.77
CA VAL A 530 25.66 -9.28 -14.01
C VAL A 530 26.47 -8.22 -13.26
N GLY A 531 26.68 -7.04 -13.87
CA GLY A 531 27.53 -5.97 -13.34
C GLY A 531 27.21 -5.59 -11.88
N ALA A 532 28.24 -5.24 -11.11
CA ALA A 532 28.13 -4.92 -9.69
C ALA A 532 27.17 -3.73 -9.46
N ARG A 533 26.03 -3.98 -8.83
CA ARG A 533 25.06 -2.97 -8.41
C ARG A 533 25.29 -2.55 -6.96
N PHE A 534 25.10 -1.27 -6.68
CA PHE A 534 25.31 -0.67 -5.36
C PHE A 534 24.13 0.28 -5.07
N PRO A 535 22.98 -0.25 -4.66
CA PRO A 535 21.82 0.57 -4.31
C PRO A 535 22.16 1.52 -3.15
N GLY A 536 21.56 2.70 -3.17
CA GLY A 536 21.71 3.71 -2.14
C GLY A 536 20.41 4.44 -1.89
N CYS A 537 20.39 5.27 -0.86
CA CYS A 537 19.30 6.21 -0.64
C CYS A 537 19.78 7.44 0.12
N THR A 538 19.12 8.57 -0.11
CA THR A 538 19.16 9.68 0.83
C THR A 538 18.21 9.42 2.00
N ALA A 539 18.38 10.15 3.10
CA ALA A 539 17.54 9.98 4.27
C ALA A 539 17.38 11.29 5.02
N CYS A 540 16.13 11.70 5.24
CA CYS A 540 15.78 12.81 6.12
C CYS A 540 14.78 12.32 7.18
N VAL A 541 15.18 12.33 8.44
CA VAL A 541 14.43 11.74 9.57
C VAL A 541 14.29 12.76 10.69
N ALA A 542 13.06 13.02 11.11
CA ALA A 542 12.74 13.86 12.25
C ALA A 542 12.27 13.02 13.45
N LEU A 543 12.96 13.19 14.58
CA LEU A 543 12.61 12.66 15.89
C LEU A 543 12.01 13.79 16.73
N VAL A 544 10.70 13.72 17.00
CA VAL A 544 10.00 14.63 17.91
C VAL A 544 9.93 13.97 19.28
N LEU A 545 10.55 14.60 20.26
CA LEU A 545 10.71 14.10 21.62
C LEU A 545 10.25 15.17 22.61
N GLY A 546 8.97 15.11 23.00
CA GLY A 546 8.39 16.16 23.81
C GLY A 546 8.43 17.52 23.10
N ASP A 547 8.86 18.59 23.75
CA ASP A 547 8.99 19.92 23.11
C ASP A 547 10.31 20.13 22.36
N VAL A 548 10.97 19.07 21.88
CA VAL A 548 12.20 19.18 21.08
C VAL A 548 12.08 18.33 19.82
N ALA A 549 12.48 18.87 18.68
CA ALA A 549 12.63 18.12 17.44
C ALA A 549 14.12 18.03 17.06
N TYR A 550 14.54 16.82 16.67
CA TYR A 550 15.86 16.55 16.10
C TYR A 550 15.66 16.10 14.66
N VAL A 551 16.18 16.83 13.69
CA VAL A 551 16.08 16.51 12.26
C VAL A 551 17.45 16.12 11.74
N ALA A 552 17.59 14.85 11.34
CA ALA A 552 18.79 14.27 10.78
C ALA A 552 18.67 14.15 9.25
N ASN A 553 19.58 14.77 8.50
CA ASN A 553 19.62 14.71 7.04
C ASN A 553 20.93 14.08 6.51
N ALA A 554 20.81 13.19 5.54
CA ALA A 554 21.89 12.59 4.77
C ALA A 554 21.47 12.47 3.29
N GLY A 555 21.49 13.60 2.60
CA GLY A 555 21.38 13.75 1.15
C GLY A 555 20.65 15.05 0.81
N ASP A 556 19.79 15.03 -0.19
CA ASP A 556 19.03 16.18 -0.72
C ASP A 556 17.51 16.12 -0.45
N CYS A 557 17.04 15.14 0.34
CA CYS A 557 15.76 15.29 1.04
C CYS A 557 15.78 16.54 1.94
N ARG A 558 14.64 17.24 2.04
CA ARG A 558 14.53 18.47 2.84
C ARG A 558 13.39 18.42 3.84
N ALA A 559 13.64 19.04 5.00
CA ALA A 559 12.62 19.30 6.02
C ALA A 559 12.41 20.80 6.23
N VAL A 560 11.15 21.24 6.21
CA VAL A 560 10.73 22.64 6.38
C VAL A 560 9.74 22.74 7.54
N MET A 561 10.04 23.64 8.48
CA MET A 561 9.24 23.85 9.68
C MET A 561 8.47 25.17 9.58
N CYS A 562 7.19 25.15 9.93
CA CYS A 562 6.42 26.36 10.19
C CYS A 562 6.86 26.99 11.51
N VAL A 563 7.26 28.27 11.48
CA VAL A 563 7.71 29.03 12.66
C VAL A 563 6.58 29.90 13.21
N ASP A 564 5.81 30.53 12.30
CA ASP A 564 4.61 31.28 12.63
C ASP A 564 3.59 31.14 11.50
N TYR A 565 2.45 30.56 11.84
CA TYR A 565 1.39 30.22 10.91
C TYR A 565 0.68 31.45 10.33
N ASP A 566 0.54 32.52 11.11
CA ASP A 566 -0.22 33.70 10.68
C ASP A 566 0.57 34.53 9.67
N SER A 567 1.89 34.64 9.86
CA SER A 567 2.81 35.42 9.01
C SER A 567 3.46 34.63 7.87
N ASP A 568 3.13 33.34 7.72
CA ASP A 568 3.78 32.40 6.78
C ASP A 568 5.29 32.22 7.05
N ALA A 569 5.77 32.54 8.25
CA ALA A 569 7.17 32.40 8.59
C ALA A 569 7.55 30.92 8.71
N HIS A 570 8.65 30.55 8.06
CA HIS A 570 9.14 29.19 7.99
C HIS A 570 10.66 29.15 7.93
N VAL A 571 11.22 27.96 8.19
CA VAL A 571 12.65 27.72 8.15
C VAL A 571 12.93 26.31 7.63
N ALA A 572 13.90 26.19 6.72
CA ALA A 572 14.46 24.90 6.34
C ALA A 572 15.35 24.39 7.49
N LEU A 573 15.06 23.19 8.00
CA LEU A 573 15.81 22.56 9.08
C LEU A 573 17.01 21.75 8.59
N THR A 574 17.13 21.59 7.28
CA THR A 574 18.16 20.79 6.62
C THR A 574 18.80 21.58 5.49
N ARG A 575 20.03 21.21 5.16
CA ARG A 575 20.74 21.69 3.97
C ARG A 575 20.97 20.53 3.04
N ASP A 576 20.80 20.75 1.74
CA ASP A 576 21.00 19.72 0.73
C ASP A 576 22.49 19.37 0.69
N HIS A 577 22.81 18.07 0.74
CA HIS A 577 24.17 17.57 0.70
C HIS A 577 24.63 17.31 -0.74
N ALA A 578 24.57 18.34 -1.58
CA ALA A 578 25.08 18.31 -2.96
C ALA A 578 26.31 19.22 -3.10
N ALA A 579 27.29 18.78 -3.89
CA ALA A 579 28.51 19.56 -4.11
C ALA A 579 28.27 20.88 -4.90
N ASP A 580 27.12 21.00 -5.56
CA ASP A 580 26.68 22.21 -6.27
C ASP A 580 26.32 23.33 -5.31
N THR A 581 25.62 23.00 -4.23
CA THR A 581 24.97 23.96 -3.33
C THR A 581 25.68 24.09 -1.98
N ASN A 582 26.58 23.15 -1.66
CA ASN A 582 27.24 23.08 -0.37
C ASN A 582 28.77 22.94 -0.52
N GLU A 583 29.48 24.07 -0.33
CA GLU A 583 30.93 24.13 -0.48
C GLU A 583 31.67 23.30 0.59
N ASP A 584 31.14 23.22 1.81
CA ASP A 584 31.74 22.41 2.88
C ASP A 584 31.71 20.92 2.50
N GLU A 585 30.61 20.45 1.90
CA GLU A 585 30.50 19.07 1.41
C GLU A 585 31.42 18.81 0.22
N ARG A 586 31.56 19.78 -0.69
CA ARG A 586 32.52 19.70 -1.80
C ARG A 586 33.95 19.52 -1.27
N LEU A 587 34.38 20.40 -0.37
CA LEU A 587 35.71 20.34 0.25
C LEU A 587 35.90 19.04 1.05
N ARG A 588 34.86 18.53 1.71
CA ARG A 588 34.91 17.25 2.44
C ARG A 588 35.20 16.08 1.51
N ILE A 589 34.54 16.01 0.36
CA ILE A 589 34.79 14.98 -0.66
C ILE A 589 36.22 15.09 -1.22
N GLU A 590 36.65 16.30 -1.59
CA GLU A 590 38.00 16.54 -2.13
C GLU A 590 39.10 16.17 -1.11
N ASN A 591 38.93 16.58 0.16
CA ASN A 591 39.88 16.27 1.24
C ASN A 591 39.92 14.78 1.60
N ALA A 592 38.84 14.04 1.34
CA ALA A 592 38.81 12.58 1.47
C ALA A 592 39.50 11.87 0.28
N GLY A 593 39.99 12.61 -0.71
CA GLY A 593 40.57 12.06 -1.94
C GLY A 593 39.54 11.61 -2.97
N GLY A 594 38.27 11.98 -2.77
CA GLY A 594 37.17 11.68 -3.69
C GLY A 594 37.28 12.46 -4.99
N SER A 595 36.80 11.86 -6.08
CA SER A 595 36.75 12.54 -7.38
C SER A 595 35.40 13.23 -7.59
N LEU A 596 35.43 14.49 -8.01
CA LEU A 596 34.25 15.27 -8.42
C LEU A 596 34.35 15.60 -9.91
N ARG A 597 33.26 15.36 -10.63
CA ARG A 597 33.17 15.65 -12.07
C ARG A 597 31.93 16.46 -12.35
N LEU A 598 32.10 17.52 -13.13
CA LEU A 598 31.00 18.34 -13.58
C LEU A 598 30.38 17.68 -14.84
N VAL A 599 29.07 17.42 -14.80
CA VAL A 599 28.34 16.73 -15.89
C VAL A 599 27.11 17.54 -16.27
N PRO A 600 26.80 17.71 -17.57
CA PRO A 600 25.57 18.39 -17.99
C PRO A 600 24.32 17.67 -17.44
N ASN A 601 23.41 18.43 -16.83
CA ASN A 601 22.25 17.88 -16.12
C ASN A 601 20.97 17.75 -16.96
N GLY A 602 21.07 18.00 -18.27
CA GLY A 602 19.95 17.92 -19.22
C GLY A 602 18.90 19.04 -19.08
N ARG A 603 18.98 19.89 -18.05
CA ARG A 603 18.10 21.06 -17.81
C ARG A 603 18.76 22.40 -18.16
N GLY A 604 19.83 22.37 -18.96
CA GLY A 604 20.57 23.57 -19.38
C GLY A 604 21.64 24.07 -18.40
N GLY A 605 22.04 23.24 -17.43
CA GLY A 605 23.14 23.50 -16.51
C GLY A 605 24.05 22.29 -16.31
N ASP A 606 24.99 22.42 -15.39
CA ASP A 606 25.91 21.38 -14.98
C ASP A 606 25.65 20.97 -13.54
N THR A 607 25.90 19.70 -13.19
CA THR A 607 25.81 19.19 -11.82
C THR A 607 27.03 18.35 -11.49
N TRP A 608 27.57 18.54 -10.30
CA TRP A 608 28.69 17.77 -9.78
C TRP A 608 28.26 16.33 -9.51
N ARG A 609 29.18 15.41 -9.79
CA ARG A 609 29.00 13.97 -9.68
C ARG A 609 30.18 13.37 -8.93
N VAL A 610 29.91 12.65 -7.85
CA VAL A 610 30.90 12.03 -6.97
C VAL A 610 31.31 10.66 -7.50
N GLY A 611 32.61 10.42 -7.55
CA GLY A 611 33.20 9.13 -7.88
C GLY A 611 32.99 8.69 -9.32
N ALA A 612 33.43 7.46 -9.61
CA ALA A 612 33.21 6.84 -10.92
C ALA A 612 31.75 6.44 -11.15
N ALA A 613 30.99 6.22 -10.08
CA ALA A 613 29.56 5.89 -10.14
C ALA A 613 28.68 7.09 -10.55
N GLY A 614 29.18 8.31 -10.35
CA GLY A 614 28.50 9.53 -10.72
C GLY A 614 27.31 9.85 -9.82
N LEU A 615 27.49 9.83 -8.50
CA LEU A 615 26.42 10.14 -7.54
C LEU A 615 26.19 11.65 -7.45
N ALA A 616 24.93 12.11 -7.41
CA ALA A 616 24.59 13.54 -7.31
C ALA A 616 24.76 14.11 -5.89
N VAL A 617 24.62 13.26 -4.88
CA VAL A 617 24.74 13.61 -3.47
C VAL A 617 26.09 13.23 -2.89
N THR A 618 26.49 13.93 -1.84
CA THR A 618 27.75 13.72 -1.10
C THR A 618 27.55 12.92 0.19
N ARG A 619 26.30 12.77 0.64
CA ARG A 619 25.90 11.90 1.76
C ARG A 619 24.75 11.01 1.34
N ALA A 620 24.85 9.73 1.66
CA ALA A 620 23.84 8.71 1.37
C ALA A 620 24.10 7.45 2.21
N MET A 621 23.03 6.70 2.50
CA MET A 621 23.12 5.31 2.96
C MET A 621 23.28 4.36 1.77
N GLY A 622 23.97 3.24 1.94
CA GLY A 622 24.31 2.34 0.84
C GLY A 622 25.47 2.89 0.00
N ASP A 623 25.39 2.77 -1.33
CA ASP A 623 26.44 3.24 -2.25
C ASP A 623 27.86 2.80 -1.85
N ALA A 624 28.03 1.51 -1.56
CA ALA A 624 29.30 0.99 -1.03
C ALA A 624 30.50 1.31 -1.94
N ASP A 625 30.28 1.43 -3.26
CA ASP A 625 31.30 1.81 -4.23
C ASP A 625 31.75 3.27 -4.16
N CYS A 626 30.91 4.15 -3.59
CA CYS A 626 31.17 5.58 -3.44
C CYS A 626 31.73 5.95 -2.06
N LYS A 627 31.70 5.05 -1.07
CA LYS A 627 32.23 5.33 0.28
C LYS A 627 33.73 5.67 0.26
N ARG A 628 34.49 5.03 -0.64
CA ARG A 628 35.91 5.32 -0.87
C ARG A 628 36.17 6.71 -1.46
N ASP A 629 35.16 7.26 -2.15
CA ASP A 629 35.19 8.61 -2.73
C ASP A 629 34.71 9.65 -1.70
N GLY A 630 34.55 9.27 -0.43
CA GLY A 630 34.17 10.17 0.65
C GLY A 630 32.66 10.29 0.90
N VAL A 631 31.79 9.57 0.16
CA VAL A 631 30.35 9.56 0.47
C VAL A 631 30.10 8.93 1.83
N THR A 632 29.31 9.57 2.68
CA THR A 632 29.06 9.11 4.06
C THR A 632 27.57 9.01 4.38
N ALA A 633 27.19 8.04 5.21
CA ALA A 633 25.83 7.93 5.75
C ALA A 633 25.62 8.80 7.00
N MET A 634 26.68 9.41 7.53
CA MET A 634 26.63 10.23 8.73
C MET A 634 25.76 11.48 8.50
N PRO A 635 24.62 11.65 9.19
CA PRO A 635 23.75 12.79 8.96
C PRO A 635 24.25 14.08 9.64
N GLU A 636 23.88 15.21 9.07
CA GLU A 636 23.80 16.48 9.80
C GLU A 636 22.54 16.47 10.66
N VAL A 637 22.63 16.89 11.93
CA VAL A 637 21.50 16.88 12.87
C VAL A 637 21.22 18.29 13.36
N THR A 638 20.03 18.80 13.06
CA THR A 638 19.52 20.09 13.55
C THR A 638 18.59 19.86 14.73
N LYS A 639 18.82 20.59 15.83
CA LYS A 639 17.96 20.58 17.02
C LYS A 639 17.09 21.83 17.04
N VAL A 640 15.79 21.67 17.31
CA VAL A 640 14.82 22.76 17.44
C VAL A 640 14.04 22.59 18.74
N ASP A 641 13.99 23.64 19.56
CA ASP A 641 13.10 23.71 20.71
C ASP A 641 11.71 24.17 20.24
N LEU A 642 10.72 23.27 20.34
CA LEU A 642 9.38 23.48 19.84
C LEU A 642 8.58 24.40 20.76
N THR A 643 7.93 25.37 20.15
CA THR A 643 6.99 26.31 20.79
C THR A 643 5.58 26.10 20.23
N PRO A 644 4.52 26.63 20.86
CA PRO A 644 3.16 26.56 20.32
C PRO A 644 2.97 27.21 18.93
N ALA A 645 3.90 28.08 18.52
CA ALA A 645 3.89 28.70 17.19
C ALA A 645 4.32 27.73 16.08
N HIS A 646 5.06 26.67 16.43
CA HIS A 646 5.45 25.62 15.50
C HIS A 646 4.27 24.66 15.29
N GLU A 647 3.53 24.88 14.21
CA GLU A 647 2.30 24.12 13.96
C GLU A 647 2.55 22.79 13.26
N TYR A 648 3.43 22.78 12.26
CA TYR A 648 3.69 21.62 11.43
C TYR A 648 5.12 21.59 10.90
N LEU A 649 5.54 20.37 10.56
CA LEU A 649 6.80 20.03 9.92
C LEU A 649 6.52 19.28 8.63
N VAL A 650 7.19 19.66 7.54
CA VAL A 650 7.15 18.96 6.25
C VAL A 650 8.48 18.26 6.05
N VAL A 651 8.46 17.00 5.63
CA VAL A 651 9.65 16.23 5.22
C VAL A 651 9.36 15.60 3.86
N ALA A 652 10.19 15.87 2.85
CA ALA A 652 9.97 15.33 1.51
C ALA A 652 11.28 15.10 0.74
N CYS A 653 11.22 14.25 -0.29
CA CYS A 653 12.31 14.02 -1.24
C CYS A 653 12.41 15.14 -2.29
N ASP A 654 13.46 15.07 -3.11
CA ASP A 654 13.76 16.06 -4.14
C ASP A 654 12.62 16.21 -5.16
N GLY A 655 11.84 15.16 -5.42
CA GLY A 655 10.71 15.21 -6.35
C GLY A 655 9.63 16.23 -5.97
N LEU A 656 9.52 16.64 -4.70
CA LEU A 656 8.76 17.82 -4.31
C LEU A 656 9.59 19.10 -4.50
N TRP A 657 10.77 19.15 -3.90
CA TRP A 657 11.57 20.37 -3.74
C TRP A 657 12.19 20.90 -5.03
N ASP A 658 12.33 20.05 -6.05
CA ASP A 658 12.76 20.42 -7.40
C ASP A 658 11.77 21.36 -8.09
N VAL A 659 10.49 21.30 -7.70
CA VAL A 659 9.40 21.99 -8.40
C VAL A 659 8.52 22.85 -7.49
N VAL A 660 8.64 22.75 -6.17
CA VAL A 660 7.90 23.56 -5.19
C VAL A 660 8.89 24.20 -4.22
N SER A 661 8.86 25.53 -4.08
CA SER A 661 9.70 26.25 -3.11
C SER A 661 9.18 26.11 -1.67
N ASP A 662 10.05 26.38 -0.70
CA ASP A 662 9.69 26.39 0.72
C ASP A 662 8.51 27.35 1.00
N GLU A 663 8.52 28.55 0.39
CA GLU A 663 7.45 29.54 0.52
C GLU A 663 6.12 29.07 -0.08
N GLU A 664 6.18 28.39 -1.24
CA GLU A 664 4.99 27.84 -1.90
C GLU A 664 4.39 26.70 -1.09
N CYS A 665 5.24 25.83 -0.53
CA CYS A 665 4.83 24.71 0.31
C CYS A 665 3.99 25.18 1.51
N VAL A 666 4.47 26.21 2.22
CA VAL A 666 3.76 26.80 3.38
C VAL A 666 2.41 27.39 2.99
N LYS A 667 2.34 28.13 1.86
CA LYS A 667 1.08 28.69 1.35
C LYS A 667 0.08 27.60 0.98
N MET A 668 0.54 26.54 0.32
CA MET A 668 -0.31 25.41 -0.04
C MET A 668 -0.89 24.69 1.19
N ILE A 669 -0.07 24.47 2.22
CA ILE A 669 -0.56 23.90 3.47
C ILE A 669 -1.59 24.83 4.10
N LYS A 670 -1.34 26.15 4.12
CA LYS A 670 -2.25 27.17 4.66
C LYS A 670 -3.62 27.16 3.99
N ASP A 671 -3.68 26.95 2.68
CA ASP A 671 -4.93 26.89 1.91
C ASP A 671 -5.62 25.52 1.92
N THR A 672 -4.99 24.51 2.53
CA THR A 672 -5.53 23.15 2.62
C THR A 672 -6.22 22.90 3.96
N VAL A 673 -7.25 22.05 3.95
CA VAL A 673 -7.85 21.50 5.17
C VAL A 673 -6.74 20.94 6.06
N LYS A 674 -6.77 21.26 7.36
CA LYS A 674 -5.72 20.86 8.32
C LYS A 674 -5.83 19.40 8.73
N GLU A 675 -5.78 18.54 7.74
CA GLU A 675 -5.66 17.11 7.88
C GLU A 675 -4.33 16.70 7.22
N PRO A 676 -3.43 16.03 7.96
CA PRO A 676 -2.07 15.74 7.50
C PRO A 676 -1.99 15.07 6.11
N ASN A 677 -2.85 14.09 5.83
CA ASN A 677 -2.83 13.35 4.56
C ASN A 677 -3.31 14.23 3.39
N MET A 678 -4.30 15.09 3.62
CA MET A 678 -4.78 16.05 2.62
C MET A 678 -3.70 17.07 2.28
N CYS A 679 -2.95 17.57 3.26
CA CYS A 679 -1.82 18.46 3.03
C CYS A 679 -0.70 17.77 2.24
N ALA A 680 -0.28 16.57 2.65
CA ALA A 680 0.74 15.79 1.95
C ALA A 680 0.31 15.49 0.50
N LYS A 681 -0.95 15.09 0.30
CA LYS A 681 -1.54 14.83 -1.02
C LYS A 681 -1.59 16.09 -1.88
N ARG A 682 -1.94 17.26 -1.31
CA ARG A 682 -1.98 18.53 -2.05
C ARG A 682 -0.60 18.90 -2.58
N LEU A 683 0.44 18.79 -1.75
CA LEU A 683 1.83 19.08 -2.11
C LEU A 683 2.35 18.12 -3.16
N GLY A 684 2.19 16.81 -2.96
CA GLY A 684 2.65 15.83 -3.93
C GLY A 684 1.88 15.90 -5.26
N SER A 685 0.58 16.21 -5.24
CA SER A 685 -0.20 16.43 -6.46
C SER A 685 0.24 17.68 -7.21
N GLU A 686 0.65 18.74 -6.50
CA GLU A 686 1.23 19.92 -7.16
C GLU A 686 2.53 19.57 -7.88
N ALA A 687 3.44 18.85 -7.22
CA ALA A 687 4.69 18.44 -7.83
C ALA A 687 4.47 17.59 -9.09
N LEU A 688 3.45 16.72 -9.07
CA LEU A 688 3.00 15.99 -10.25
C LEU A 688 2.50 16.93 -11.36
N THR A 689 1.64 17.91 -11.04
CA THR A 689 1.13 18.89 -12.01
C THR A 689 2.25 19.72 -12.64
N ARG A 690 3.33 19.97 -11.88
CA ARG A 690 4.54 20.65 -12.35
C ARG A 690 5.50 19.72 -13.10
N MET A 691 5.08 18.50 -13.40
CA MET A 691 5.85 17.49 -14.13
C MET A 691 7.19 17.14 -13.45
N SER A 692 7.18 16.99 -12.12
CA SER A 692 8.34 16.47 -11.41
C SER A 692 8.85 15.17 -12.05
N GLY A 693 10.16 15.16 -12.29
CA GLY A 693 10.85 14.08 -13.00
C GLY A 693 11.21 12.89 -12.12
N ASP A 694 11.03 12.99 -10.80
CA ASP A 694 11.43 11.98 -9.83
C ASP A 694 10.25 11.32 -9.09
N ASN A 695 10.56 10.37 -8.21
CA ASN A 695 9.64 9.90 -7.18
C ASN A 695 9.26 11.05 -6.26
N ILE A 696 8.03 11.03 -5.76
CA ILE A 696 7.52 12.09 -4.90
C ILE A 696 7.00 11.43 -3.64
N THR A 697 7.67 11.70 -2.53
CA THR A 697 7.29 11.29 -1.19
C THR A 697 7.28 12.50 -0.27
N VAL A 698 6.12 12.78 0.31
CA VAL A 698 5.87 13.95 1.17
C VAL A 698 5.21 13.49 2.46
N ILE A 699 5.78 13.90 3.59
CA ILE A 699 5.21 13.76 4.92
C ILE A 699 4.88 15.16 5.46
N VAL A 700 3.66 15.36 5.93
CA VAL A 700 3.26 16.55 6.69
C VAL A 700 2.87 16.10 8.09
N ALA A 701 3.54 16.64 9.11
CA ALA A 701 3.30 16.31 10.50
C ALA A 701 2.85 17.53 11.29
N PHE A 702 1.64 17.49 11.86
CA PHE A 702 1.13 18.50 12.77
C PHE A 702 1.59 18.21 14.20
N LEU A 703 2.13 19.23 14.87
CA LEU A 703 2.80 19.14 16.18
C LEU A 703 1.89 19.53 17.36
N LYS A 704 0.59 19.70 17.08
CA LYS A 704 -0.49 19.98 18.04
C LYS A 704 -1.78 19.29 17.58
N ASP A 705 -2.68 19.04 18.52
CA ASP A 705 -4.00 18.45 18.22
C ASP A 705 -4.87 19.51 17.55
N LEU A 706 -5.19 19.32 16.27
CA LEU A 706 -6.05 20.22 15.52
C LEU A 706 -7.48 19.70 15.58
N ALA A 707 -8.36 20.46 16.24
CA ALA A 707 -9.78 20.18 16.17
C ALA A 707 -10.21 20.25 14.69
N THR A 708 -10.86 19.20 14.20
CA THR A 708 -11.34 19.03 12.81
C THR A 708 -12.29 20.16 12.34
N SER A 709 -12.60 21.11 13.24
CA SER A 709 -13.50 22.24 13.08
C SER A 709 -12.82 23.62 12.96
N GLU A 710 -11.49 23.73 12.88
CA GLU A 710 -10.89 25.01 12.48
C GLU A 710 -11.18 25.28 11.00
N LYS A 711 -12.23 26.09 10.83
CA LYS A 711 -12.91 26.42 9.58
C LYS A 711 -11.92 26.91 8.53
N VAL A 712 -11.78 26.15 7.44
CA VAL A 712 -11.61 26.78 6.12
C VAL A 712 -12.84 27.67 5.94
N THR A 713 -12.69 28.99 6.10
CA THR A 713 -13.75 29.93 5.74
C THR A 713 -13.88 29.90 4.21
N TRP A 714 -14.90 29.18 3.74
CA TRP A 714 -15.31 29.03 2.34
C TRP A 714 -15.52 30.36 1.58
N GLU A 715 -15.46 31.50 2.26
CA GLU A 715 -15.56 32.84 1.66
C GLU A 715 -14.35 33.24 0.79
N ARG A 716 -13.16 32.65 0.97
CA ARG A 716 -11.95 33.08 0.24
C ARG A 716 -11.65 32.31 -1.06
N ALA A 717 -12.22 31.12 -1.24
CA ALA A 717 -11.92 30.28 -2.40
C ALA A 717 -12.58 30.73 -3.72
N PHE A 718 -13.47 31.74 -3.69
CA PHE A 718 -14.25 32.18 -4.85
C PHE A 718 -14.12 33.67 -5.20
N THR A 719 -13.17 34.40 -4.63
CA THR A 719 -12.92 35.82 -4.98
C THR A 719 -11.58 36.02 -5.66
N THR A 720 -11.47 35.58 -6.91
CA THR A 720 -10.55 36.15 -7.91
C THR A 720 -11.23 36.09 -9.29
N ASN A 721 -12.16 37.02 -9.51
CA ASN A 721 -12.50 37.53 -10.84
C ASN A 721 -12.81 39.03 -10.73
N ALA A 722 -11.73 39.80 -10.69
CA ALA A 722 -11.58 41.21 -11.06
C ALA A 722 -10.04 41.38 -11.08
N ILE A 723 -9.36 41.43 -12.22
CA ILE A 723 -9.49 42.32 -13.38
C ILE A 723 -9.19 41.54 -14.66
#